data_AF-A0A521BMI8-F1
#
_entry.id   AF-A0A521BMI8-F1
#
_cell.length_a   1.000
_cell.length_b   1.000
_cell.length_c   1.000
_cell.angle_alpha   90.00
_cell.angle_beta   90.00
_cell.angle_gamma   90.00
#
_symmetry.space_group_name_H-M   'P 1'
#
loop_
_entity.id
_entity.type
_entity.pdbx_description
1 polymer ?
#
loop_
_entity_poly.entity_id
_entity_poly.type
_entity_poly.pdbx_seq_one_letter_code
_entity_poly.pdbx_strand_id
1 'polypeptide(L)'
;MSQTLKKLRYKYWPDHIFGEILQKPWMETAVPLIVLIFTIVFFSAQIDNFISANNLSDNFRQAAELGFVVLGISLVLIVGGIDLSVASIFALCNLLVLYCMHVWQMPLIGAVSVTLLLGAALGAINGILIGYFRMRAFLTTMVTLIVFKAIHDLLNVKVAVAISSNFPDSPAWDRMGYGAILSIPTVVWAFGILAIFTHIFLTRLRYGWWLLAVGGNRRSAYNTGLPVNRIVALSYVASGVLTAASAIFYAARLASPGADTGKGLEITVLTAAILGGIRLGGGKGSVMKAILGTLIILLITNGLLRMATPAGTSRIILATILLLAATLDIRWFKNRHKAVQELYVSPALLELPGLSKDATSPDSDYAPNERLHDVEIIGLGQVEAPEDVVLDEDDNLYCGSRHGDIIRFFAPDYKRHEVYARIGGQPLGMTFDAEYNLYVCVGGMGLYRVTRDRKVELVTDETNRHFLSIIDDSRLRLADDLDILPDGRILFSEATVRYEMHEWPTDALEGRGNGRIIMYDPKQNKTTTVLRNLIFPNGIVVASDKQSILFAESWNCTIKRYWFEGPKKGKVEMVIPNLPGYPDNINRASDGNYWLAIMGMRSQVFDLSMRKPGFRRRMSKQLPGDEWLAPNINIGCIVKFNEAGEILDVLWDRQGINHPMITSMREHKGYLYIGGITNNRIGRLKLDDADETYVSSGKYHVG
;
A
#
# COMPACT_ATOMS: atom_id res chain seq x y z
N MET A 1 29.48 12.52 12.29
CA MET A 1 29.42 11.10 11.92
C MET A 1 30.46 10.85 10.84
N SER A 2 31.43 9.95 11.07
CA SER A 2 32.43 9.59 10.05
C SER A 2 31.76 9.16 8.74
N GLN A 3 32.39 9.43 7.58
CA GLN A 3 31.85 9.01 6.27
C GLN A 3 31.54 7.51 6.22
N THR A 4 32.37 6.69 6.87
CA THR A 4 32.17 5.24 6.97
C THR A 4 30.88 4.89 7.71
N LEU A 5 30.63 5.53 8.87
CA LEU A 5 29.38 5.37 9.62
C LEU A 5 28.16 5.82 8.81
N LYS A 6 28.31 6.87 7.99
CA LYS A 6 27.26 7.32 7.07
C LYS A 6 26.95 6.31 5.97
N LYS A 7 27.99 5.74 5.33
CA LYS A 7 27.84 4.66 4.34
C LYS A 7 27.17 3.43 4.98
N LEU A 8 27.63 3.00 6.15
CA LEU A 8 27.05 1.86 6.87
C LEU A 8 25.58 2.10 7.25
N ARG A 9 25.24 3.29 7.76
CA ARG A 9 23.85 3.65 8.08
C ARG A 9 22.94 3.50 6.86
N TYR A 10 23.24 4.17 5.74
CA TYR A 10 22.30 4.16 4.61
C TYR A 10 22.30 2.85 3.83
N LYS A 11 23.36 2.03 3.95
CA LYS A 11 23.45 0.71 3.33
C LYS A 11 22.70 -0.37 4.13
N TYR A 12 22.88 -0.41 5.45
CA TYR A 12 22.37 -1.50 6.28
C TYR A 12 21.14 -1.14 7.11
N TRP A 13 20.89 0.15 7.38
CA TRP A 13 19.72 0.53 8.14
C TRP A 13 18.47 0.50 7.26
N PRO A 14 17.43 -0.27 7.65
CA PRO A 14 16.30 -0.51 6.79
C PRO A 14 15.23 0.57 6.95
N ASP A 15 15.59 1.85 6.71
CA ASP A 15 14.66 2.98 6.84
C ASP A 15 13.38 2.76 5.97
N HIS A 16 13.55 2.20 4.76
CA HIS A 16 12.46 1.81 3.84
C HIS A 16 11.50 0.75 4.41
N ILE A 17 12.00 -0.25 5.15
CA ILE A 17 11.19 -1.33 5.73
C ILE A 17 10.12 -0.77 6.67
N PHE A 18 10.44 0.26 7.46
CA PHE A 18 9.45 0.88 8.32
C PHE A 18 8.31 1.51 7.54
N GLY A 19 8.62 2.19 6.42
CA GLY A 19 7.61 2.73 5.50
C GLY A 19 6.74 1.61 4.91
N GLU A 20 7.36 0.54 4.44
CA GLU A 20 6.68 -0.62 3.86
C GLU A 20 5.79 -1.36 4.86
N ILE A 21 6.25 -1.55 6.10
CA ILE A 21 5.47 -2.15 7.18
C ILE A 21 4.27 -1.27 7.51
N LEU A 22 4.48 0.04 7.70
CA LEU A 22 3.41 0.99 8.05
C LEU A 22 2.32 1.12 6.99
N GLN A 23 2.64 0.80 5.72
CA GLN A 23 1.64 0.70 4.66
C GLN A 23 0.71 -0.50 4.82
N LYS A 24 1.15 -1.57 5.50
CA LYS A 24 0.37 -2.80 5.58
C LYS A 24 -0.91 -2.61 6.40
N PRO A 25 -2.07 -3.09 5.91
CA PRO A 25 -3.35 -2.97 6.61
C PRO A 25 -3.36 -3.59 8.02
N TRP A 26 -2.59 -4.66 8.24
CA TRP A 26 -2.53 -5.36 9.53
C TRP A 26 -1.84 -4.57 10.63
N MET A 27 -1.01 -3.57 10.29
CA MET A 27 -0.37 -2.71 11.29
C MET A 27 -1.36 -1.96 12.16
N GLU A 28 -2.56 -1.66 11.64
CA GLU A 28 -3.60 -1.01 12.43
C GLU A 28 -4.08 -1.86 13.63
N THR A 29 -3.92 -3.20 13.58
CA THR A 29 -4.27 -4.11 14.68
C THR A 29 -3.05 -4.48 15.53
N ALA A 30 -1.85 -4.41 14.96
CA ALA A 30 -0.61 -4.73 15.66
C ALA A 30 -0.35 -3.77 16.84
N VAL A 31 -0.67 -2.47 16.69
CA VAL A 31 -0.44 -1.48 17.76
C VAL A 31 -1.25 -1.79 19.03
N PRO A 32 -2.59 -1.96 18.99
CA PRO A 32 -3.36 -2.41 20.16
C PRO A 32 -2.88 -3.75 20.74
N LEU A 33 -2.44 -4.69 19.88
CA LEU A 33 -1.91 -5.97 20.35
C LEU A 33 -0.62 -5.79 21.17
N ILE A 34 0.30 -4.93 20.72
CA ILE A 34 1.53 -4.59 21.46
C ILE A 34 1.17 -3.95 22.81
N VAL A 35 0.19 -3.04 22.84
CA VAL A 35 -0.29 -2.41 24.08
C VAL A 35 -0.88 -3.46 25.03
N LEU A 36 -1.65 -4.43 24.53
CA LEU A 36 -2.18 -5.53 25.33
C LEU A 36 -1.07 -6.39 25.93
N ILE A 37 -0.08 -6.78 25.12
CA ILE A 37 1.07 -7.56 25.60
C ILE A 37 1.81 -6.79 26.69
N PHE A 38 2.09 -5.50 26.47
CA PHE A 38 2.73 -4.65 27.47
C PHE A 38 1.90 -4.56 28.76
N THR A 39 0.58 -4.41 28.66
CA THR A 39 -0.33 -4.36 29.81
C THR A 39 -0.27 -5.66 30.62
N ILE A 40 -0.28 -6.81 29.95
CA ILE A 40 -0.17 -8.12 30.60
C ILE A 40 1.17 -8.26 31.32
N VAL A 41 2.28 -7.93 30.64
CA VAL A 41 3.64 -8.02 31.21
C VAL A 41 3.77 -7.11 32.43
N PHE A 42 3.30 -5.86 32.33
CA PHE A 42 3.36 -4.90 33.43
C PHE A 42 2.62 -5.41 34.68
N PHE A 43 1.34 -5.77 34.56
CA PHE A 43 0.58 -6.21 35.73
C PHE A 43 1.02 -7.58 36.25
N SER A 44 1.49 -8.47 35.38
CA SER A 44 2.08 -9.74 35.81
C SER A 44 3.37 -9.56 36.63
N ALA A 45 4.09 -8.46 36.43
CA ALA A 45 5.28 -8.13 37.22
C ALA A 45 4.97 -7.42 38.55
N GLN A 46 3.77 -6.82 38.68
CA GLN A 46 3.38 -6.04 39.86
C GLN A 46 2.43 -6.80 40.80
N ILE A 47 1.73 -7.81 40.29
CA ILE A 47 0.65 -8.49 41.01
C ILE A 47 0.90 -9.99 41.01
N ASP A 48 1.06 -10.56 42.21
CA ASP A 48 1.20 -12.01 42.36
C ASP A 48 -0.05 -12.74 41.86
N ASN A 49 0.18 -13.89 41.21
CA ASN A 49 -0.86 -14.72 40.62
C ASN A 49 -1.79 -13.95 39.65
N PHE A 50 -1.32 -12.87 39.02
CA PHE A 50 -2.12 -12.11 38.05
C PHE A 50 -2.69 -13.01 36.95
N ILE A 51 -1.87 -13.93 36.44
CA ILE A 51 -2.23 -14.93 35.43
C ILE A 51 -2.44 -16.30 36.11
N SER A 52 -3.44 -16.39 37.00
CA SER A 52 -3.93 -17.68 37.51
C SER A 52 -5.16 -18.13 36.73
N ALA A 53 -5.46 -19.43 36.72
CA ALA A 53 -6.64 -19.96 36.00
C ALA A 53 -7.95 -19.31 36.47
N ASN A 54 -8.09 -19.06 37.78
CA ASN A 54 -9.26 -18.40 38.36
C ASN A 54 -9.34 -16.93 37.92
N ASN A 55 -8.25 -16.18 38.04
CA ASN A 55 -8.22 -14.78 37.63
C ASN A 55 -8.45 -14.61 36.13
N LEU A 56 -7.92 -15.54 35.32
CA LEU A 56 -8.13 -15.52 33.87
C LEU A 56 -9.58 -15.84 33.51
N SER A 57 -10.20 -16.81 34.18
CA SER A 57 -11.63 -17.13 34.04
C SER A 57 -12.50 -15.92 34.39
N ASP A 58 -12.24 -15.25 35.51
CA ASP A 58 -13.02 -14.08 35.94
C ASP A 58 -12.81 -12.87 35.04
N ASN A 59 -11.56 -12.64 34.59
CA ASN A 59 -11.27 -11.60 33.61
C ASN A 59 -11.96 -11.88 32.28
N PHE A 60 -11.95 -13.11 31.77
CA PHE A 60 -12.67 -13.42 30.53
C PHE A 60 -14.18 -13.29 30.67
N ARG A 61 -14.74 -13.64 31.83
CA ARG A 61 -16.17 -13.43 32.13
C ARG A 61 -16.54 -11.95 32.03
N GLN A 62 -15.82 -11.10 32.74
CA GLN A 62 -16.05 -9.65 32.74
C GLN A 62 -15.71 -9.01 31.37
N ALA A 63 -14.71 -9.53 30.66
CA ALA A 63 -14.34 -9.06 29.33
C ALA A 63 -15.44 -9.37 28.31
N ALA A 64 -16.05 -10.56 28.39
CA ALA A 64 -17.17 -10.91 27.54
C ALA A 64 -18.40 -10.04 27.83
N GLU A 65 -18.73 -9.81 29.11
CA GLU A 65 -19.79 -8.88 29.53
C GLU A 65 -19.57 -7.48 28.93
N LEU A 66 -18.42 -6.86 29.19
CA LEU A 66 -18.07 -5.55 28.66
C LEU A 66 -18.01 -5.54 27.13
N GLY A 67 -17.51 -6.64 26.55
CA GLY A 67 -17.31 -6.84 25.13
C GLY A 67 -18.59 -6.70 24.32
N PHE A 68 -19.75 -7.14 24.84
CA PHE A 68 -21.04 -6.92 24.18
C PHE A 68 -21.33 -5.42 23.98
N VAL A 69 -21.14 -4.60 25.01
CA VAL A 69 -21.34 -3.14 24.92
C VAL A 69 -20.31 -2.51 23.99
N VAL A 70 -19.05 -2.96 24.06
CA VAL A 70 -17.98 -2.48 23.19
C VAL A 70 -18.26 -2.84 21.73
N LEU A 71 -18.78 -4.02 21.41
CA LEU A 71 -19.23 -4.36 20.05
C LEU A 71 -20.40 -3.48 19.61
N GLY A 72 -21.36 -3.20 20.50
CA GLY A 72 -22.46 -2.28 20.25
C GLY A 72 -22.00 -0.89 19.86
N ILE A 73 -21.15 -0.25 20.70
CA ILE A 73 -20.61 1.06 20.40
C ILE A 73 -19.72 1.03 19.15
N SER A 74 -19.02 -0.08 18.91
CA SER A 74 -18.16 -0.25 17.72
C SER A 74 -18.97 -0.11 16.43
N LEU A 75 -20.16 -0.69 16.35
CA LEU A 75 -21.04 -0.55 15.18
C LEU A 75 -21.47 0.90 14.96
N VAL A 76 -21.77 1.62 16.05
CA VAL A 76 -22.12 3.05 16.00
C VAL A 76 -20.93 3.92 15.59
N LEU A 77 -19.74 3.67 16.14
CA LEU A 77 -18.53 4.39 15.78
C LEU A 77 -18.17 4.17 14.31
N ILE A 78 -18.30 2.93 13.82
CA ILE A 78 -18.01 2.62 12.41
C ILE A 78 -18.95 3.39 11.48
N VAL A 79 -20.24 3.61 11.81
CA VAL A 79 -21.14 4.45 10.98
C VAL A 79 -20.89 5.97 11.12
N GLY A 80 -19.91 6.36 11.93
CA GLY A 80 -19.56 7.75 12.24
C GLY A 80 -20.53 8.39 13.25
N GLY A 81 -21.14 7.60 14.12
CA GLY A 81 -21.95 8.04 15.24
C GLY A 81 -21.19 7.94 16.57
N ILE A 82 -21.78 8.47 17.63
CA ILE A 82 -21.37 8.21 19.02
C ILE A 82 -22.64 7.87 19.80
N ASP A 83 -22.57 6.89 20.70
CA ASP A 83 -23.66 6.52 21.59
C ASP A 83 -23.21 6.52 23.04
N LEU A 84 -23.44 7.63 23.74
CA LEU A 84 -23.18 7.72 25.17
C LEU A 84 -24.27 7.04 26.00
N SER A 85 -25.47 6.86 25.46
CA SER A 85 -26.63 6.36 26.20
C SER A 85 -26.51 4.90 26.64
N VAL A 86 -25.55 4.15 26.09
CA VAL A 86 -25.26 2.74 26.43
C VAL A 86 -25.14 2.50 27.93
N ALA A 87 -24.58 3.45 28.70
CA ALA A 87 -24.50 3.35 30.15
C ALA A 87 -25.87 3.30 30.84
N SER A 88 -26.77 4.18 30.43
CA SER A 88 -28.14 4.25 30.97
C SER A 88 -29.04 3.13 30.45
N ILE A 89 -28.86 2.70 29.19
CA ILE A 89 -29.54 1.53 28.63
C ILE A 89 -29.14 0.26 29.39
N PHE A 90 -27.84 0.11 29.69
CA PHE A 90 -27.33 -1.00 30.49
C PHE A 90 -27.97 -1.04 31.88
N ALA A 91 -28.03 0.10 32.57
CA ALA A 91 -28.64 0.19 33.90
C ALA A 91 -30.13 -0.15 33.88
N LEU A 92 -30.90 0.39 32.93
CA LEU A 92 -32.33 0.07 32.76
C LEU A 92 -32.57 -1.40 32.42
N CYS A 93 -31.76 -1.98 31.53
CA CYS A 93 -31.89 -3.38 31.16
C CYS A 93 -31.53 -4.31 32.32
N ASN A 94 -30.51 -3.97 33.11
CA ASN A 94 -30.14 -4.69 34.35
C ASN A 94 -31.29 -4.66 35.36
N LEU A 95 -31.87 -3.47 35.60
CA LEU A 95 -33.01 -3.32 36.49
C LEU A 95 -34.22 -4.14 36.02
N LEU A 96 -34.54 -4.07 34.72
CA LEU A 96 -35.71 -4.75 34.15
C LEU A 96 -35.56 -6.27 34.21
N VAL A 97 -34.43 -6.85 33.79
CA VAL A 97 -34.26 -8.30 33.82
C VAL A 97 -34.31 -8.85 35.24
N LEU A 98 -33.70 -8.13 36.20
CA LEU A 98 -33.78 -8.49 37.62
C LEU A 98 -35.20 -8.40 38.14
N TYR A 99 -35.95 -7.37 37.80
CA TYR A 99 -37.36 -7.26 38.19
C TYR A 99 -38.20 -8.41 37.60
N CYS A 100 -38.02 -8.72 36.32
CA CYS A 100 -38.71 -9.83 35.64
C CYS A 100 -38.40 -11.19 36.29
N MET A 101 -37.14 -11.44 36.64
CA MET A 101 -36.70 -12.72 37.21
C MET A 101 -37.01 -12.84 38.71
N HIS A 102 -36.71 -11.81 39.50
CA HIS A 102 -36.80 -11.86 40.96
C HIS A 102 -38.20 -11.54 41.48
N VAL A 103 -38.91 -10.61 40.85
CA VAL A 103 -40.22 -10.12 41.34
C VAL A 103 -41.37 -10.74 40.57
N TRP A 104 -41.35 -10.66 39.24
CA TRP A 104 -42.39 -11.27 38.40
C TRP A 104 -42.22 -12.78 38.19
N GLN A 105 -41.06 -13.34 38.57
CA GLN A 105 -40.75 -14.77 38.42
C GLN A 105 -41.04 -15.30 37.00
N MET A 106 -40.79 -14.46 35.99
CA MET A 106 -41.01 -14.82 34.60
C MET A 106 -40.05 -15.95 34.18
N PRO A 107 -40.46 -16.83 33.26
CA PRO A 107 -39.55 -17.78 32.63
C PRO A 107 -38.37 -17.04 31.96
N LEU A 108 -37.18 -17.65 32.02
CA LEU A 108 -35.92 -17.06 31.53
C LEU A 108 -36.04 -16.47 30.12
N ILE A 109 -36.61 -17.22 29.17
CA ILE A 109 -36.76 -16.79 27.78
C ILE A 109 -37.63 -15.52 27.69
N GLY A 110 -38.68 -15.44 28.50
CA GLY A 110 -39.56 -14.27 28.57
C GLY A 110 -38.82 -13.05 29.11
N ALA A 111 -38.10 -13.19 30.23
CA ALA A 111 -37.33 -12.11 30.83
C ALA A 111 -36.22 -11.59 29.89
N VAL A 112 -35.49 -12.50 29.23
CA VAL A 112 -34.45 -12.16 28.24
C VAL A 112 -35.06 -11.43 27.04
N SER A 113 -36.16 -11.94 26.48
CA SER A 113 -36.79 -11.35 25.29
C SER A 113 -37.30 -9.94 25.56
N VAL A 114 -38.01 -9.73 26.67
CA VAL A 114 -38.52 -8.40 27.05
C VAL A 114 -37.39 -7.41 27.30
N THR A 115 -36.29 -7.86 27.91
CA THR A 115 -35.11 -7.01 28.15
C THR A 115 -34.41 -6.63 26.84
N LEU A 116 -34.23 -7.57 25.91
CA LEU A 116 -33.67 -7.27 24.59
C LEU A 116 -34.55 -6.31 23.78
N LEU A 117 -35.88 -6.46 23.88
CA LEU A 117 -36.84 -5.54 23.26
C LEU A 117 -36.74 -4.13 23.84
N LEU A 118 -36.56 -4.00 25.16
CA LEU A 118 -36.31 -2.69 25.78
C LEU A 118 -35.03 -2.07 25.23
N GLY A 119 -33.93 -2.83 25.17
CA GLY A 119 -32.67 -2.37 24.58
C GLY A 119 -32.84 -1.91 23.13
N ALA A 120 -33.57 -2.68 22.32
CA ALA A 120 -33.90 -2.32 20.95
C ALA A 120 -34.73 -1.04 20.86
N ALA A 121 -35.72 -0.87 21.74
CA ALA A 121 -36.60 0.30 21.77
C ALA A 121 -35.83 1.58 22.16
N LEU A 122 -35.01 1.52 23.21
CA LEU A 122 -34.17 2.65 23.63
C LEU A 122 -33.13 3.00 22.56
N GLY A 123 -32.51 1.99 21.94
CA GLY A 123 -31.64 2.18 20.78
C GLY A 123 -32.38 2.77 19.57
N ALA A 124 -33.63 2.39 19.33
CA ALA A 124 -34.46 2.91 18.25
C ALA A 124 -34.80 4.38 18.45
N ILE A 125 -35.03 4.84 19.68
CA ILE A 125 -35.21 6.26 19.99
C ILE A 125 -34.00 7.05 19.47
N ASN A 126 -32.79 6.66 19.86
CA ASN A 126 -31.56 7.31 19.36
C ASN A 126 -31.37 7.14 17.86
N GLY A 127 -31.65 5.95 17.32
CA GLY A 127 -31.55 5.66 15.90
C GLY A 127 -32.47 6.51 15.03
N ILE A 128 -33.70 6.77 15.47
CA ILE A 128 -34.67 7.61 14.76
C ILE A 128 -34.23 9.08 14.83
N LEU A 129 -33.90 9.54 16.03
CA LEU A 129 -33.45 10.90 16.30
C LEU A 129 -32.19 11.28 15.48
N ILE A 130 -31.25 10.35 15.34
CA ILE A 130 -29.98 10.61 14.66
C ILE A 130 -30.07 10.27 13.16
N GLY A 131 -30.68 9.13 12.83
CA GLY A 131 -30.77 8.64 11.45
C GLY A 131 -31.79 9.39 10.59
N TYR A 132 -32.98 9.69 11.12
CA TYR A 132 -34.07 10.32 10.36
C TYR A 132 -34.19 11.82 10.63
N PHE A 133 -34.18 12.23 11.91
CA PHE A 133 -34.20 13.65 12.26
C PHE A 133 -32.83 14.35 12.13
N ARG A 134 -31.78 13.60 11.77
CA ARG A 134 -30.43 14.12 11.46
C ARG A 134 -29.85 14.98 12.59
N MET A 135 -30.20 14.68 13.84
CA MET A 135 -29.65 15.37 14.99
C MET A 135 -28.18 15.01 15.23
N ARG A 136 -27.46 15.86 15.96
CA ARG A 136 -26.05 15.64 16.29
C ARG A 136 -25.92 14.53 17.33
N ALA A 137 -25.38 13.39 16.92
CA ALA A 137 -25.28 12.16 17.72
C ALA A 137 -24.75 12.34 19.15
N PHE A 138 -23.67 13.09 19.34
CA PHE A 138 -23.09 13.34 20.66
C PHE A 138 -24.09 14.02 21.60
N LEU A 139 -24.70 15.13 21.16
CA LEU A 139 -25.66 15.89 21.96
C LEU A 139 -26.92 15.06 22.23
N THR A 140 -27.45 14.39 21.20
CA THR A 140 -28.65 13.57 21.33
C THR A 140 -28.46 12.45 22.33
N THR A 141 -27.38 11.67 22.20
CA THR A 141 -27.15 10.52 23.09
C THR A 141 -26.79 10.95 24.51
N MET A 142 -26.15 12.11 24.70
CA MET A 142 -25.96 12.72 26.03
C MET A 142 -27.29 13.08 26.68
N VAL A 143 -28.24 13.68 25.93
CA VAL A 143 -29.58 14.01 26.47
C VAL A 143 -30.32 12.73 26.83
N THR A 144 -30.34 11.72 25.94
CA THR A 144 -31.00 10.45 26.26
C THR A 144 -30.35 9.71 27.41
N LEU A 145 -29.02 9.81 27.57
CA LEU A 145 -28.31 9.26 28.73
C LEU A 145 -28.87 9.86 30.02
N ILE A 146 -29.03 11.18 30.09
CA ILE A 146 -29.57 11.87 31.27
C ILE A 146 -31.01 11.42 31.54
N VAL A 147 -31.87 11.41 30.51
CA VAL A 147 -33.28 11.02 30.64
C VAL A 147 -33.43 9.57 31.09
N PHE A 148 -32.75 8.64 30.41
CA PHE A 148 -32.81 7.21 30.72
C PHE A 148 -32.21 6.91 32.11
N LYS A 149 -31.13 7.59 32.49
CA LYS A 149 -30.55 7.47 33.84
C LYS A 149 -31.51 8.01 34.91
N ALA A 150 -32.17 9.14 34.67
CA ALA A 150 -33.18 9.65 35.60
C ALA A 150 -34.37 8.68 35.77
N ILE A 151 -34.84 8.09 34.67
CA ILE A 151 -35.89 7.04 34.71
C ILE A 151 -35.40 5.84 35.53
N HIS A 152 -34.18 5.37 35.29
CA HIS A 152 -33.57 4.29 36.07
C HIS A 152 -33.57 4.62 37.55
N ASP A 153 -33.08 5.79 37.95
CA ASP A 153 -32.93 6.15 39.36
C ASP A 153 -34.30 6.28 40.06
N LEU A 154 -35.32 6.82 39.38
CA LEU A 154 -36.70 6.89 39.88
C LEU A 154 -37.32 5.50 40.07
N LEU A 155 -37.08 4.58 39.14
CA LEU A 155 -37.59 3.20 39.24
C LEU A 155 -36.83 2.40 40.29
N ASN A 156 -35.49 2.53 40.33
CA ASN A 156 -34.63 1.76 41.22
C ASN A 156 -35.00 1.99 42.69
N VAL A 157 -35.27 3.23 43.10
CA VAL A 157 -35.73 3.55 44.47
C VAL A 157 -37.00 2.78 44.84
N LYS A 158 -37.89 2.51 43.89
CA LYS A 158 -39.15 1.80 44.13
C LYS A 158 -39.00 0.29 44.18
N VAL A 159 -38.13 -0.28 43.34
CA VAL A 159 -38.08 -1.74 43.12
C VAL A 159 -36.83 -2.42 43.69
N ALA A 160 -35.77 -1.69 44.02
CA ALA A 160 -34.48 -2.26 44.44
C ALA A 160 -34.62 -3.18 45.65
N VAL A 161 -35.37 -2.77 46.68
CA VAL A 161 -35.59 -3.58 47.88
C VAL A 161 -36.28 -4.89 47.52
N ALA A 162 -37.34 -4.84 46.70
CA ALA A 162 -38.06 -6.05 46.27
C ALA A 162 -37.17 -6.99 45.45
N ILE A 163 -36.29 -6.46 44.59
CA ILE A 163 -35.33 -7.26 43.82
C ILE A 163 -34.30 -7.92 44.74
N SER A 164 -33.75 -7.18 45.70
CA SER A 164 -32.72 -7.70 46.61
C SER A 164 -33.27 -8.67 47.67
N SER A 165 -34.58 -8.68 47.91
CA SER A 165 -35.23 -9.60 48.85
C SER A 165 -35.73 -10.89 48.22
N ASN A 166 -35.69 -11.03 46.89
CA ASN A 166 -36.15 -12.24 46.19
C ASN A 166 -35.02 -12.77 45.30
N PHE A 167 -34.80 -14.08 45.32
CA PHE A 167 -33.82 -14.72 44.44
C PHE A 167 -34.53 -15.78 43.58
N PRO A 168 -34.33 -15.75 42.26
CA PRO A 168 -34.98 -16.69 41.35
C PRO A 168 -34.37 -18.08 41.53
N ASP A 169 -35.21 -19.11 41.65
CA ASP A 169 -34.80 -20.50 41.60
C ASP A 169 -34.78 -20.98 40.14
N SER A 170 -33.66 -20.78 39.45
CA SER A 170 -33.52 -21.14 38.04
C SER A 170 -32.10 -21.61 37.71
N PRO A 171 -31.89 -22.93 37.49
CA PRO A 171 -30.58 -23.48 37.13
C PRO A 171 -29.99 -22.88 35.84
N ALA A 172 -30.87 -22.44 34.93
CA ALA A 172 -30.45 -21.80 33.68
C ALA A 172 -29.94 -20.36 33.91
N TRP A 173 -30.57 -19.61 34.81
CA TRP A 173 -30.12 -18.27 35.23
C TRP A 173 -28.75 -18.35 35.93
N ASP A 174 -28.58 -19.29 36.86
CA ASP A 174 -27.31 -19.49 37.57
C ASP A 174 -26.18 -19.91 36.62
N ARG A 175 -26.49 -20.78 35.65
CA ARG A 175 -25.54 -21.20 34.61
C ARG A 175 -25.14 -20.04 33.69
N MET A 176 -26.02 -19.08 33.43
CA MET A 176 -25.68 -17.87 32.68
C MET A 176 -24.74 -16.95 33.46
N GLY A 177 -24.97 -16.76 34.77
CA GLY A 177 -24.15 -15.89 35.61
C GLY A 177 -22.78 -16.49 35.95
N TYR A 178 -22.77 -17.65 36.61
CA TYR A 178 -21.57 -18.27 37.17
C TYR A 178 -21.15 -19.58 36.50
N GLY A 179 -22.04 -20.18 35.69
CA GLY A 179 -21.74 -21.43 35.00
C GLY A 179 -20.52 -21.37 34.08
N ALA A 180 -20.00 -22.57 33.79
CA ALA A 180 -18.91 -22.79 32.86
C ALA A 180 -19.21 -24.00 31.97
N ILE A 181 -18.73 -23.95 30.73
CA ILE A 181 -18.77 -25.03 29.75
C ILE A 181 -17.32 -25.27 29.31
N LEU A 182 -16.80 -26.48 29.48
CA LEU A 182 -15.39 -26.82 29.23
C LEU A 182 -14.41 -25.92 30.00
N SER A 183 -14.72 -25.63 31.27
CA SER A 183 -13.94 -24.73 32.14
C SER A 183 -13.86 -23.27 31.66
N ILE A 184 -14.64 -22.88 30.65
CA ILE A 184 -14.77 -21.51 30.15
C ILE A 184 -16.13 -20.95 30.56
N PRO A 185 -16.22 -19.72 31.10
CA PRO A 185 -17.48 -19.09 31.47
C PRO A 185 -18.53 -19.11 30.35
N THR A 186 -19.80 -19.39 30.68
CA THR A 186 -20.91 -19.44 29.70
C THR A 186 -21.02 -18.15 28.86
N VAL A 187 -20.83 -16.99 29.49
CA VAL A 187 -20.88 -15.68 28.80
C VAL A 187 -19.79 -15.53 27.72
N VAL A 188 -18.63 -16.16 27.88
CA VAL A 188 -17.53 -16.11 26.90
C VAL A 188 -17.93 -16.85 25.63
N TRP A 189 -18.63 -17.98 25.75
CA TRP A 189 -19.19 -18.69 24.60
C TRP A 189 -20.25 -17.86 23.87
N ALA A 190 -21.18 -17.26 24.62
CA ALA A 190 -22.22 -16.40 24.04
C ALA A 190 -21.61 -15.19 23.31
N PHE A 191 -20.63 -14.53 23.92
CA PHE A 191 -19.91 -13.43 23.31
C PHE A 191 -19.09 -13.90 22.10
N GLY A 192 -18.41 -15.04 22.18
CA GLY A 192 -17.61 -15.60 21.10
C GLY A 192 -18.44 -15.90 19.85
N ILE A 193 -19.62 -16.51 20.01
CA ILE A 193 -20.57 -16.77 18.92
C ILE A 193 -21.00 -15.45 18.27
N LEU A 194 -21.38 -14.47 19.08
CA LEU A 194 -21.79 -13.16 18.57
C LEU A 194 -20.63 -12.42 17.89
N ALA A 195 -19.41 -12.49 18.44
CA ALA A 195 -18.22 -11.86 17.88
C ALA A 195 -17.89 -12.46 16.52
N ILE A 196 -17.96 -13.79 16.37
CA ILE A 196 -17.79 -14.49 15.08
C ILE A 196 -18.87 -14.05 14.09
N PHE A 197 -20.14 -14.05 14.51
CA PHE A 197 -21.24 -13.58 13.68
C PHE A 197 -21.02 -12.12 13.22
N THR A 198 -20.67 -11.23 14.14
CA THR A 198 -20.41 -9.82 13.85
C THR A 198 -19.21 -9.64 12.92
N HIS A 199 -18.19 -10.49 13.06
CA HIS A 199 -17.03 -10.49 12.17
C HIS A 199 -17.42 -10.88 10.74
N ILE A 200 -18.19 -11.96 10.58
CA ILE A 200 -18.74 -12.39 9.29
C ILE A 200 -19.66 -11.30 8.74
N PHE A 201 -20.50 -10.68 9.58
CA PHE A 201 -21.38 -9.59 9.19
C PHE A 201 -20.60 -8.41 8.61
N LEU A 202 -19.54 -7.94 9.28
CA LEU A 202 -18.74 -6.81 8.80
C LEU A 202 -17.90 -7.13 7.56
N THR A 203 -17.41 -8.36 7.42
CA THR A 203 -16.44 -8.72 6.37
C THR A 203 -17.07 -9.36 5.13
N ARG A 204 -18.18 -10.09 5.29
CA ARG A 204 -18.80 -10.91 4.23
C ARG A 204 -20.23 -10.52 3.86
N LEU A 205 -20.98 -9.87 4.76
CA LEU A 205 -22.38 -9.52 4.48
C LEU A 205 -22.53 -8.10 3.90
N ARG A 206 -23.49 -7.95 2.98
CA ARG A 206 -23.82 -6.68 2.30
C ARG A 206 -24.03 -5.51 3.28
N TYR A 207 -24.81 -5.74 4.33
CA TYR A 207 -25.11 -4.71 5.33
C TYR A 207 -23.87 -4.25 6.11
N GLY A 208 -22.88 -5.12 6.32
CA GLY A 208 -21.60 -4.74 6.92
C GLY A 208 -20.80 -3.80 6.04
N TRP A 209 -20.73 -4.07 4.74
CA TRP A 209 -20.09 -3.17 3.78
C TRP A 209 -20.82 -1.84 3.66
N TRP A 210 -22.16 -1.84 3.72
CA TRP A 210 -22.96 -0.62 3.74
C TRP A 210 -22.66 0.23 4.98
N LEU A 211 -22.53 -0.40 6.15
CA LEU A 211 -22.18 0.27 7.40
C LEU A 211 -20.79 0.92 7.33
N LEU A 212 -19.79 0.21 6.76
CA LEU A 212 -18.45 0.76 6.50
C LEU A 212 -18.47 1.90 5.46
N ALA A 213 -19.22 1.75 4.36
CA ALA A 213 -19.31 2.76 3.30
C ALA A 213 -19.97 4.06 3.79
N VAL A 214 -21.08 3.95 4.53
CA VAL A 214 -21.75 5.09 5.16
C VAL A 214 -20.83 5.80 6.14
N GLY A 215 -20.07 5.03 6.93
CA GLY A 215 -19.07 5.56 7.83
C GLY A 215 -17.91 6.29 7.15
N GLY A 216 -17.47 5.81 5.97
CA GLY A 216 -16.38 6.41 5.22
C GLY A 216 -16.77 7.75 4.60
N ASN A 217 -17.92 7.81 3.92
CA ASN A 217 -18.46 9.06 3.38
C ASN A 217 -19.98 8.96 3.15
N ARG A 218 -20.76 9.59 4.04
CA ARG A 218 -22.23 9.61 3.97
C ARG A 218 -22.77 10.17 2.65
N ARG A 219 -22.12 11.19 2.08
CA ARG A 219 -22.56 11.82 0.82
C ARG A 219 -22.34 10.89 -0.37
N SER A 220 -21.15 10.28 -0.46
CA SER A 220 -20.86 9.29 -1.51
C SER A 220 -21.78 8.08 -1.39
N ALA A 221 -21.98 7.54 -0.18
CA ALA A 221 -22.90 6.43 0.06
C ALA A 221 -24.35 6.74 -0.37
N TYR A 222 -24.82 7.97 -0.10
CA TYR A 222 -26.14 8.42 -0.55
C TYR A 222 -26.22 8.52 -2.08
N ASN A 223 -25.21 9.10 -2.73
CA ASN A 223 -25.17 9.23 -4.20
C ASN A 223 -25.09 7.88 -4.91
N THR A 224 -24.56 6.83 -4.26
CA THR A 224 -24.56 5.44 -4.75
C THR A 224 -25.88 4.70 -4.43
N GLY A 225 -26.87 5.36 -3.82
CA GLY A 225 -28.21 4.80 -3.58
C GLY A 225 -28.37 3.99 -2.29
N LEU A 226 -27.42 4.06 -1.34
CA LEU A 226 -27.54 3.35 -0.06
C LEU A 226 -28.55 4.01 0.88
N PRO A 227 -29.34 3.25 1.67
CA PRO A 227 -30.32 3.79 2.61
C PRO A 227 -29.63 4.31 3.88
N VAL A 228 -28.88 5.41 3.76
CA VAL A 228 -28.00 5.99 4.82
C VAL A 228 -28.73 6.14 6.15
N ASN A 229 -29.90 6.79 6.16
CA ASN A 229 -30.67 7.06 7.37
C ASN A 229 -31.05 5.77 8.12
N ARG A 230 -31.44 4.73 7.38
CA ARG A 230 -31.82 3.43 7.94
C ARG A 230 -30.61 2.70 8.52
N ILE A 231 -29.48 2.74 7.83
CA ILE A 231 -28.23 2.10 8.30
C ILE A 231 -27.76 2.75 9.60
N VAL A 232 -27.80 4.09 9.68
CA VAL A 232 -27.51 4.83 10.92
C VAL A 232 -28.51 4.45 12.02
N ALA A 233 -29.81 4.43 11.73
CA ALA A 233 -30.80 4.09 12.75
C ALA A 233 -30.60 2.67 13.31
N LEU A 234 -30.35 1.68 12.43
CA LEU A 234 -30.15 0.28 12.81
C LEU A 234 -28.87 0.07 13.62
N SER A 235 -27.81 0.88 13.44
CA SER A 235 -26.60 0.75 14.28
C SER A 235 -26.88 1.08 15.75
N TYR A 236 -27.73 2.07 16.02
CA TYR A 236 -28.14 2.41 17.40
C TYR A 236 -29.06 1.35 18.01
N VAL A 237 -29.96 0.76 17.22
CA VAL A 237 -30.78 -0.38 17.65
C VAL A 237 -29.89 -1.56 18.02
N ALA A 238 -28.93 -1.91 17.16
CA ALA A 238 -27.96 -2.97 17.43
C ALA A 238 -27.14 -2.68 18.70
N SER A 239 -26.67 -1.44 18.88
CA SER A 239 -25.99 -0.99 20.10
C SER A 239 -26.83 -1.24 21.37
N GLY A 240 -28.10 -0.85 21.33
CA GLY A 240 -29.03 -1.05 22.44
C GLY A 240 -29.31 -2.52 22.74
N VAL A 241 -29.50 -3.36 21.72
CA VAL A 241 -29.67 -4.82 21.90
C VAL A 241 -28.44 -5.48 22.50
N LEU A 242 -27.24 -5.11 22.02
CA LEU A 242 -25.99 -5.67 22.55
C LEU A 242 -25.72 -5.20 23.98
N THR A 243 -26.09 -3.96 24.29
CA THR A 243 -26.03 -3.42 25.65
C THR A 243 -27.01 -4.14 26.58
N ALA A 244 -28.23 -4.45 26.11
CA ALA A 244 -29.18 -5.26 26.86
C ALA A 244 -28.65 -6.69 27.11
N ALA A 245 -28.06 -7.33 26.09
CA ALA A 245 -27.45 -8.65 26.24
C ALA A 245 -26.34 -8.64 27.31
N SER A 246 -25.48 -7.60 27.31
CA SER A 246 -24.47 -7.40 28.35
C SER A 246 -25.10 -7.28 29.75
N ALA A 247 -26.14 -6.44 29.88
CA ALA A 247 -26.83 -6.21 31.15
C ALA A 247 -27.48 -7.47 31.71
N ILE A 248 -27.97 -8.36 30.86
CA ILE A 248 -28.54 -9.66 31.28
C ILE A 248 -27.47 -10.55 31.93
N PHE A 249 -26.30 -10.69 31.31
CA PHE A 249 -25.22 -11.50 31.90
C PHE A 249 -24.67 -10.87 33.18
N TYR A 250 -24.53 -9.53 33.20
CA TYR A 250 -24.12 -8.80 34.38
C TYR A 250 -25.13 -8.97 35.53
N ALA A 251 -26.44 -8.89 35.24
CA ALA A 251 -27.53 -9.12 36.20
C ALA A 251 -27.50 -10.54 36.76
N ALA A 252 -27.32 -11.54 35.90
CA ALA A 252 -27.24 -12.94 36.31
C ALA A 252 -26.03 -13.22 37.20
N ARG A 253 -24.94 -12.45 37.03
CA ARG A 253 -23.75 -12.55 37.90
C ARG A 253 -23.92 -11.78 39.20
N LEU A 254 -24.24 -10.48 39.18
CA LEU A 254 -24.26 -9.67 40.39
C LEU A 254 -25.56 -9.73 41.19
N ALA A 255 -26.66 -10.20 40.59
CA ALA A 255 -27.98 -10.33 41.21
C ALA A 255 -28.47 -9.06 41.95
N SER A 256 -28.03 -7.87 41.52
CA SER A 256 -28.26 -6.61 42.23
C SER A 256 -28.43 -5.41 41.28
N PRO A 257 -29.42 -4.53 41.53
CA PRO A 257 -29.67 -3.34 40.72
C PRO A 257 -28.94 -2.09 41.25
N GLY A 258 -27.76 -2.25 41.86
CA GLY A 258 -27.04 -1.19 42.60
C GLY A 258 -27.10 0.22 41.99
N ALA A 259 -27.14 1.26 42.83
CA ALA A 259 -27.36 2.65 42.37
C ALA A 259 -26.28 3.15 41.37
N ASP A 260 -25.05 2.62 41.48
CA ASP A 260 -23.93 2.95 40.59
C ASP A 260 -23.87 2.07 39.32
N THR A 261 -24.83 1.17 39.08
CA THR A 261 -24.86 0.34 37.87
C THR A 261 -24.85 1.23 36.62
N GLY A 262 -23.94 0.92 35.69
CA GLY A 262 -23.74 1.65 34.44
C GLY A 262 -22.95 2.97 34.56
N LYS A 263 -22.62 3.45 35.77
CA LYS A 263 -21.96 4.74 35.97
C LYS A 263 -20.55 4.77 35.38
N GLY A 264 -20.31 5.66 34.41
CA GLY A 264 -19.02 5.81 33.74
C GLY A 264 -18.73 4.71 32.71
N LEU A 265 -19.69 3.80 32.45
CA LEU A 265 -19.57 2.75 31.44
C LEU A 265 -19.40 3.36 30.05
N GLU A 266 -20.03 4.50 29.78
CA GLU A 266 -19.93 5.24 28.53
C GLU A 266 -18.49 5.66 28.21
N ILE A 267 -17.72 6.10 29.22
CA ILE A 267 -16.31 6.45 29.06
C ILE A 267 -15.47 5.19 28.87
N THR A 268 -15.68 4.17 29.71
CA THR A 268 -14.94 2.90 29.65
C THR A 268 -15.07 2.21 28.30
N VAL A 269 -16.29 2.08 27.80
CA VAL A 269 -16.60 1.41 26.53
C VAL A 269 -16.12 2.21 25.32
N LEU A 270 -16.26 3.55 25.36
CA LEU A 270 -15.72 4.41 24.31
C LEU A 270 -14.19 4.34 24.27
N THR A 271 -13.54 4.34 25.44
CA THR A 271 -12.08 4.21 25.55
C THR A 271 -11.62 2.85 25.03
N ALA A 272 -12.32 1.77 25.37
CA ALA A 272 -12.01 0.43 24.86
C ALA A 272 -12.09 0.38 23.34
N ALA A 273 -13.18 0.86 22.74
CA ALA A 273 -13.33 0.85 21.29
C ALA A 273 -12.23 1.65 20.57
N ILE A 274 -11.92 2.85 21.05
CA ILE A 274 -10.93 3.75 20.42
C ILE A 274 -9.51 3.25 20.63
N LEU A 275 -9.15 2.80 21.84
CA LEU A 275 -7.84 2.20 22.12
C LEU A 275 -7.61 0.91 21.32
N GLY A 276 -8.70 0.16 21.08
CA GLY A 276 -8.71 -0.97 20.17
C GLY A 276 -8.44 -0.61 18.71
N GLY A 277 -8.50 0.67 18.32
CA GLY A 277 -8.23 1.17 16.98
C GLY A 277 -9.47 1.31 16.09
N ILE A 278 -10.67 1.40 16.69
CA ILE A 278 -11.92 1.73 16.00
C ILE A 278 -12.04 3.24 15.90
N ARG A 279 -12.36 3.72 14.70
CA ARG A 279 -12.25 5.15 14.39
C ARG A 279 -13.43 5.95 14.91
N LEU A 280 -13.13 7.11 15.49
CA LEU A 280 -14.14 8.11 15.85
C LEU A 280 -14.80 8.74 14.62
N GLY A 281 -14.05 8.86 13.51
CA GLY A 281 -14.54 9.43 12.25
C GLY A 281 -15.38 8.49 11.38
N GLY A 282 -15.56 7.23 11.80
CA GLY A 282 -16.26 6.21 11.01
C GLY A 282 -15.43 5.56 9.90
N GLY A 283 -16.05 4.61 9.23
CA GLY A 283 -15.55 3.95 8.01
C GLY A 283 -14.52 2.85 8.23
N LYS A 284 -13.89 2.75 9.41
CA LYS A 284 -13.04 1.61 9.75
C LYS A 284 -13.23 1.13 11.19
N GLY A 285 -13.32 -0.19 11.32
CA GLY A 285 -13.33 -0.91 12.59
C GLY A 285 -13.34 -2.41 12.34
N SER A 286 -13.10 -3.20 13.38
CA SER A 286 -13.22 -4.66 13.34
C SER A 286 -13.56 -5.21 14.71
N VAL A 287 -14.13 -6.42 14.73
CA VAL A 287 -14.41 -7.15 15.98
C VAL A 287 -13.13 -7.41 16.77
N MET A 288 -12.02 -7.75 16.10
CA MET A 288 -10.74 -8.00 16.78
C MET A 288 -10.25 -6.74 17.52
N LYS A 289 -10.38 -5.57 16.90
CA LYS A 289 -10.05 -4.29 17.52
C LYS A 289 -10.89 -4.02 18.77
N ALA A 290 -12.20 -4.29 18.70
CA ALA A 290 -13.10 -4.18 19.86
C ALA A 290 -12.69 -5.11 21.02
N ILE A 291 -12.33 -6.36 20.71
CA ILE A 291 -11.89 -7.36 21.71
C ILE A 291 -10.58 -6.92 22.38
N LEU A 292 -9.58 -6.54 21.58
CA LEU A 292 -8.28 -6.09 22.10
C LEU A 292 -8.46 -4.89 23.04
N GLY A 293 -9.23 -3.89 22.61
CA GLY A 293 -9.54 -2.72 23.43
C GLY A 293 -10.26 -3.07 24.73
N THR A 294 -11.25 -3.97 24.67
CA THR A 294 -11.99 -4.44 25.85
C THR A 294 -11.06 -5.11 26.86
N LEU A 295 -10.18 -6.00 26.39
CA LEU A 295 -9.21 -6.68 27.25
C LEU A 295 -8.22 -5.70 27.88
N ILE A 296 -7.68 -4.74 27.12
CA ILE A 296 -6.76 -3.74 27.66
C ILE A 296 -7.42 -2.96 28.79
N ILE A 297 -8.62 -2.42 28.55
CA ILE A 297 -9.32 -1.58 29.52
C ILE A 297 -9.73 -2.38 30.75
N LEU A 298 -10.18 -3.62 30.58
CA LEU A 298 -10.51 -4.48 31.72
C LEU A 298 -9.27 -4.80 32.55
N LEU A 299 -8.17 -5.21 31.92
CA LEU A 299 -6.94 -5.56 32.64
C LEU A 299 -6.36 -4.35 33.38
N ILE A 300 -6.41 -3.16 32.79
CA ILE A 300 -6.01 -1.92 33.46
C ILE A 300 -6.90 -1.66 34.68
N THR A 301 -8.22 -1.76 34.51
CA THR A 301 -9.18 -1.48 35.60
C THR A 301 -9.03 -2.46 36.75
N ASN A 302 -8.96 -3.76 36.45
CA ASN A 302 -8.82 -4.81 37.45
C ASN A 302 -7.43 -4.84 38.09
N GLY A 303 -6.37 -4.56 37.31
CA GLY A 303 -5.00 -4.45 37.82
C GLY A 303 -4.85 -3.29 38.81
N LEU A 304 -5.35 -2.10 38.46
CA LEU A 304 -5.31 -0.93 39.35
C LEU A 304 -6.14 -1.14 40.62
N LEU A 305 -7.29 -1.80 40.51
CA LEU A 305 -8.13 -2.16 41.66
C LEU A 305 -7.37 -3.11 42.61
N ARG A 306 -6.68 -4.13 42.08
CA ARG A 306 -5.89 -5.08 42.87
C ARG A 306 -4.66 -4.45 43.53
N MET A 307 -4.13 -3.38 42.95
CA MET A 307 -3.08 -2.57 43.57
C MET A 307 -3.60 -1.64 44.68
N ALA A 308 -4.88 -1.76 45.07
CA ALA A 308 -5.54 -0.94 46.09
C ALA A 308 -5.45 0.57 45.82
N THR A 309 -5.42 0.96 44.55
CA THR A 309 -5.40 2.38 44.18
C THR A 309 -6.75 3.05 44.46
N PRO A 310 -6.78 4.35 44.80
CA PRO A 310 -8.04 5.07 44.98
C PRO A 310 -8.92 5.00 43.73
N ALA A 311 -10.24 4.89 43.91
CA ALA A 311 -11.20 4.73 42.79
C ALA A 311 -11.16 5.87 41.75
N GLY A 312 -10.66 7.06 42.11
CA GLY A 312 -10.44 8.16 41.17
C GLY A 312 -9.29 7.92 40.18
N THR A 313 -8.28 7.13 40.57
CA THR A 313 -7.06 6.90 39.78
C THR A 313 -7.36 6.18 38.46
N SER A 314 -8.18 5.12 38.50
CA SER A 314 -8.57 4.40 37.29
C SER A 314 -9.29 5.30 36.30
N ARG A 315 -10.19 6.18 36.77
CA ARG A 315 -10.91 7.13 35.91
C ARG A 315 -9.98 8.15 35.26
N ILE A 316 -9.01 8.68 36.00
CA ILE A 316 -8.00 9.61 35.46
C ILE A 316 -7.17 8.92 34.38
N ILE A 317 -6.72 7.69 34.63
CA ILE A 317 -5.94 6.91 33.67
C ILE A 317 -6.76 6.62 32.41
N LEU A 318 -8.01 6.15 32.55
CA LEU A 318 -8.89 5.87 31.42
C LEU A 318 -9.17 7.13 30.59
N ALA A 319 -9.47 8.26 31.23
CA ALA A 319 -9.68 9.52 30.53
C ALA A 319 -8.41 10.01 29.80
N THR A 320 -7.24 9.83 30.39
CA THR A 320 -5.95 10.17 29.77
C THR A 320 -5.65 9.28 28.58
N ILE A 321 -5.89 7.97 28.70
CA ILE A 321 -5.75 7.00 27.61
C ILE A 321 -6.71 7.36 26.47
N LEU A 322 -7.98 7.66 26.77
CA LEU A 322 -8.95 8.09 25.79
C LEU A 322 -8.48 9.34 25.04
N LEU A 323 -7.99 10.35 25.75
CA LEU A 323 -7.49 11.59 25.16
C LEU A 323 -6.29 11.33 24.24
N LEU A 324 -5.32 10.52 24.68
CA LEU A 324 -4.15 10.15 23.87
C LEU A 324 -4.55 9.33 22.65
N ALA A 325 -5.39 8.32 22.82
CA ALA A 325 -5.86 7.45 21.74
C ALA A 325 -6.67 8.24 20.70
N ALA A 326 -7.58 9.12 21.13
CA ALA A 326 -8.33 10.00 20.24
C ALA A 326 -7.43 11.01 19.51
N THR A 327 -6.44 11.59 20.21
CA THR A 327 -5.48 12.53 19.58
C THR A 327 -4.63 11.82 18.53
N LEU A 328 -4.17 10.61 18.83
CA LEU A 328 -3.44 9.78 17.88
C LEU A 328 -4.32 9.40 16.70
N ASP A 329 -5.57 8.95 16.90
CA ASP A 329 -6.50 8.61 15.80
C ASP A 329 -6.69 9.81 14.84
N ILE A 330 -6.97 10.99 15.39
CA ILE A 330 -7.19 12.22 14.61
C ILE A 330 -5.92 12.65 13.86
N ARG A 331 -4.77 12.72 14.54
CA ARG A 331 -3.52 13.19 13.94
C ARG A 331 -2.93 12.19 12.97
N TRP A 332 -2.92 10.91 13.34
CA TRP A 332 -2.42 9.82 12.50
C TRP A 332 -3.21 9.77 11.21
N PHE A 333 -4.54 9.81 11.25
CA PHE A 333 -5.33 9.72 10.02
C PHE A 333 -5.18 10.96 9.12
N LYS A 334 -5.27 12.18 9.68
CA LYS A 334 -5.10 13.41 8.90
C LYS A 334 -3.76 13.44 8.16
N ASN A 335 -2.72 12.89 8.79
CA ASN A 335 -1.37 12.91 8.25
C ASN A 335 -0.91 11.55 7.72
N ARG A 336 -1.75 10.50 7.66
CA ARG A 336 -1.28 9.13 7.35
C ARG A 336 -0.69 9.05 5.97
N HIS A 337 -1.40 9.58 4.96
CA HIS A 337 -0.92 9.57 3.58
C HIS A 337 0.40 10.33 3.45
N LYS A 338 0.48 11.51 4.09
CA LYS A 338 1.71 12.29 4.17
C LYS A 338 2.82 11.51 4.86
N ALA A 339 2.62 11.04 6.09
CA ALA A 339 3.61 10.28 6.87
C ALA A 339 4.06 9.00 6.15
N VAL A 340 3.15 8.29 5.50
CA VAL A 340 3.45 7.09 4.71
C VAL A 340 4.30 7.46 3.49
N GLN A 341 3.93 8.48 2.70
CA GLN A 341 4.75 8.94 1.58
C GLN A 341 6.13 9.46 2.05
N GLU A 342 6.16 10.23 3.13
CA GLU A 342 7.37 10.79 3.74
C GLU A 342 8.33 9.73 4.32
N LEU A 343 7.81 8.56 4.71
CA LEU A 343 8.57 7.42 5.22
C LEU A 343 8.88 6.41 4.12
N TYR A 344 8.08 6.36 3.06
CA TYR A 344 8.28 5.46 1.93
C TYR A 344 9.49 5.88 1.09
N VAL A 345 9.60 7.16 0.74
CA VAL A 345 10.78 7.67 0.02
C VAL A 345 11.97 7.65 0.97
N SER A 346 12.92 6.74 0.74
CA SER A 346 14.05 6.48 1.62
C SER A 346 15.39 6.64 0.89
N PRO A 347 15.80 7.90 0.58
CA PRO A 347 17.00 8.19 -0.19
C PRO A 347 18.23 7.45 0.35
N ALA A 348 18.90 6.69 -0.52
CA ALA A 348 20.14 6.00 -0.21
C ALA A 348 21.33 6.91 -0.48
N LEU A 349 22.46 6.67 0.18
CA LEU A 349 23.70 7.38 -0.16
C LEU A 349 24.26 6.79 -1.45
N LEU A 350 24.20 7.55 -2.54
CA LEU A 350 24.83 7.20 -3.82
C LEU A 350 25.97 8.18 -4.08
N GLU A 351 27.17 7.64 -4.26
CA GLU A 351 28.37 8.42 -4.55
C GLU A 351 28.88 8.03 -5.93
N LEU A 352 28.55 8.86 -6.91
CA LEU A 352 29.06 8.72 -8.26
C LEU A 352 30.53 9.18 -8.30
N PRO A 353 31.36 8.56 -9.17
CA PRO A 353 32.70 9.07 -9.45
C PRO A 353 32.64 10.54 -9.89
N GLY A 354 33.69 11.30 -9.61
CA GLY A 354 33.72 12.71 -10.02
C GLY A 354 33.51 12.84 -11.53
N LEU A 355 32.62 13.75 -11.94
CA LEU A 355 32.56 14.14 -13.33
C LEU A 355 33.89 14.79 -13.69
N SER A 356 34.58 14.31 -14.72
CA SER A 356 35.75 15.03 -15.23
C SER A 356 35.30 16.43 -15.67
N LYS A 357 36.05 17.47 -15.31
CA LYS A 357 35.74 18.84 -15.76
C LYS A 357 35.76 18.96 -17.28
N ASP A 358 36.52 18.07 -17.91
CA ASP A 358 36.73 17.99 -19.35
C ASP A 358 35.93 16.85 -19.97
N ALA A 359 34.93 16.29 -19.27
CA ALA A 359 34.18 15.11 -19.76
C ALA A 359 33.47 15.35 -21.10
N THR A 360 33.13 16.60 -21.40
CA THR A 360 32.56 17.06 -22.68
C THR A 360 33.36 18.23 -23.24
N SER A 361 34.68 18.24 -23.03
CA SER A 361 35.56 19.22 -23.67
C SER A 361 35.72 18.87 -25.16
N PRO A 362 36.16 19.82 -26.00
CA PRO A 362 36.40 19.55 -27.43
C PRO A 362 37.37 18.39 -27.70
N ASP A 363 38.29 18.11 -26.76
CA ASP A 363 39.29 17.05 -26.87
C ASP A 363 38.87 15.75 -26.16
N SER A 364 37.63 15.67 -25.67
CA SER A 364 37.12 14.49 -24.97
C SER A 364 36.49 13.48 -25.92
N ASP A 365 36.44 12.22 -25.50
CA ASP A 365 35.73 11.17 -26.22
C ASP A 365 34.22 11.46 -26.36
N TYR A 366 33.69 12.40 -25.57
CA TYR A 366 32.30 12.88 -25.64
C TYR A 366 32.22 14.33 -26.13
N ALA A 367 33.14 14.75 -27.01
CA ALA A 367 33.17 16.08 -27.57
C ALA A 367 31.79 16.49 -28.15
N PRO A 368 31.20 17.61 -27.68
CA PRO A 368 29.93 18.09 -28.19
C PRO A 368 29.99 18.42 -29.68
N ASN A 369 28.92 18.06 -30.40
CA ASN A 369 28.67 18.47 -31.77
C ASN A 369 27.19 18.87 -31.93
N GLU A 370 26.72 19.03 -33.16
CA GLU A 370 25.30 19.34 -33.44
C GLU A 370 24.75 18.38 -34.52
N ARG A 371 25.28 17.13 -34.59
CA ARG A 371 24.91 16.15 -35.64
C ARG A 371 23.46 15.67 -35.54
N LEU A 372 22.79 15.85 -34.41
CA LEU A 372 21.36 15.55 -34.25
C LEU A 372 20.46 16.77 -34.51
N HIS A 373 21.02 17.93 -34.85
CA HIS A 373 20.23 19.14 -35.09
C HIS A 373 19.39 19.08 -36.39
N ASP A 374 19.88 18.44 -37.44
CA ASP A 374 19.21 18.44 -38.75
C ASP A 374 18.72 17.02 -39.14
N VAL A 375 18.06 16.34 -38.21
CA VAL A 375 17.47 15.00 -38.46
C VAL A 375 16.12 15.11 -39.17
N GLU A 376 15.83 14.11 -40.02
CA GLU A 376 14.50 13.97 -40.63
C GLU A 376 13.46 13.66 -39.53
N ILE A 377 12.31 14.32 -39.61
CA ILE A 377 11.25 14.19 -38.60
C ILE A 377 10.12 13.33 -39.13
N ILE A 378 9.80 12.27 -38.40
CA ILE A 378 8.68 11.37 -38.66
C ILE A 378 7.60 11.59 -37.61
N GLY A 379 6.34 11.71 -38.05
CA GLY A 379 5.18 11.68 -37.17
C GLY A 379 5.02 12.87 -36.22
N LEU A 380 5.54 14.06 -36.55
CA LEU A 380 5.43 15.26 -35.70
C LEU A 380 3.97 15.55 -35.29
N GLY A 381 3.71 15.50 -33.99
CA GLY A 381 2.38 15.73 -33.40
C GLY A 381 1.36 14.61 -33.68
N GLN A 382 1.79 13.52 -34.33
CA GLN A 382 0.96 12.34 -34.61
C GLN A 382 1.25 11.19 -33.63
N VAL A 383 2.39 11.23 -32.96
CA VAL A 383 2.77 10.31 -31.87
C VAL A 383 3.03 11.09 -30.60
N GLU A 384 2.86 10.43 -29.46
CA GLU A 384 3.20 10.98 -28.15
C GLU A 384 3.94 9.92 -27.34
N ALA A 385 5.14 10.26 -26.87
CA ALA A 385 6.03 9.37 -26.13
C ALA A 385 6.45 8.10 -26.90
N PRO A 386 7.00 8.19 -28.13
CA PRO A 386 7.60 7.05 -28.81
C PRO A 386 8.92 6.69 -28.11
N GLU A 387 8.81 6.00 -26.96
CA GLU A 387 9.94 5.65 -26.09
C GLU A 387 10.95 4.78 -26.82
N ASP A 388 10.53 3.62 -27.32
CA ASP A 388 11.33 2.76 -28.19
C ASP A 388 10.83 2.77 -29.64
N VAL A 389 11.75 2.50 -30.57
CA VAL A 389 11.51 2.43 -32.00
C VAL A 389 12.10 1.16 -32.60
N VAL A 390 11.28 0.41 -33.33
CA VAL A 390 11.72 -0.83 -34.00
C VAL A 390 11.27 -0.85 -35.44
N LEU A 391 12.04 -1.50 -36.31
CA LEU A 391 11.71 -1.66 -37.72
C LEU A 391 11.51 -3.13 -38.05
N ASP A 392 10.58 -3.44 -38.95
CA ASP A 392 10.43 -4.78 -39.54
C ASP A 392 11.25 -4.94 -40.83
N GLU A 393 11.18 -6.12 -41.46
CA GLU A 393 11.88 -6.40 -42.72
C GLU A 393 11.38 -5.61 -43.92
N ASP A 394 10.13 -5.16 -43.86
CA ASP A 394 9.47 -4.36 -44.89
C ASP A 394 9.70 -2.85 -44.66
N ASP A 395 10.69 -2.50 -43.82
CA ASP A 395 11.08 -1.14 -43.45
C ASP A 395 10.02 -0.35 -42.66
N ASN A 396 8.93 -0.98 -42.22
CA ASN A 396 7.91 -0.31 -41.44
C ASN A 396 8.43 -0.04 -40.03
N LEU A 397 8.15 1.15 -39.52
CA LEU A 397 8.59 1.63 -38.23
C LEU A 397 7.47 1.49 -37.20
N TYR A 398 7.77 0.91 -36.04
CA TYR A 398 6.84 0.71 -34.94
C TYR A 398 7.31 1.51 -33.73
N CYS A 399 6.38 2.18 -33.05
CA CYS A 399 6.64 2.89 -31.82
C CYS A 399 5.49 2.73 -30.82
N GLY A 400 5.80 2.85 -29.54
CA GLY A 400 4.80 2.98 -28.49
C GLY A 400 4.13 4.35 -28.50
N SER A 401 3.04 4.46 -27.74
CA SER A 401 2.42 5.74 -27.40
C SER A 401 2.08 5.80 -25.93
N ARG A 402 1.98 7.02 -25.37
CA ARG A 402 1.56 7.25 -23.97
C ARG A 402 0.24 6.56 -23.60
N HIS A 403 -0.64 6.33 -24.58
CA HIS A 403 -1.97 5.75 -24.37
C HIS A 403 -2.01 4.22 -24.41
N GLY A 404 -0.89 3.53 -24.68
CA GLY A 404 -0.86 2.08 -24.75
C GLY A 404 -1.09 1.50 -26.14
N ASP A 405 -1.05 2.34 -27.18
CA ASP A 405 -1.13 1.90 -28.57
C ASP A 405 0.28 1.68 -29.14
N ILE A 406 0.42 0.65 -29.96
CA ILE A 406 1.57 0.45 -30.86
C ILE A 406 1.19 1.04 -32.21
N ILE A 407 1.94 2.03 -32.67
CA ILE A 407 1.71 2.74 -33.93
C ILE A 407 2.71 2.23 -34.96
N ARG A 408 2.23 1.92 -36.17
CA ARG A 408 3.06 1.49 -37.30
C ARG A 408 3.05 2.54 -38.40
N PHE A 409 4.21 3.08 -38.73
CA PHE A 409 4.46 3.96 -39.87
C PHE A 409 4.93 3.14 -41.08
N PHE A 410 4.35 3.42 -42.24
CA PHE A 410 4.65 2.71 -43.47
C PHE A 410 5.84 3.34 -44.22
N ALA A 411 6.80 2.52 -44.59
CA ALA A 411 7.86 2.90 -45.53
C ALA A 411 7.29 3.22 -46.93
N PRO A 412 8.05 3.94 -47.79
CA PRO A 412 9.39 4.50 -47.54
C PRO A 412 9.39 5.93 -46.97
N ASP A 413 8.24 6.63 -46.99
CA ASP A 413 8.15 8.05 -46.62
C ASP A 413 7.65 8.30 -45.20
N TYR A 414 7.17 7.26 -44.50
CA TYR A 414 6.65 7.33 -43.13
C TYR A 414 5.57 8.39 -42.91
N LYS A 415 4.80 8.74 -43.96
CA LYS A 415 3.72 9.74 -43.86
C LYS A 415 2.39 9.13 -43.45
N ARG A 416 2.18 7.85 -43.77
CA ARG A 416 0.99 7.09 -43.39
C ARG A 416 1.31 6.23 -42.18
N HIS A 417 0.39 6.20 -41.21
CA HIS A 417 0.47 5.31 -40.06
C HIS A 417 -0.87 4.65 -39.78
N GLU A 418 -0.82 3.58 -38.98
CA GLU A 418 -2.00 2.95 -38.38
C GLU A 418 -1.73 2.54 -36.94
N VAL A 419 -2.79 2.33 -36.17
CA VAL A 419 -2.69 1.64 -34.88
C VAL A 419 -2.54 0.15 -35.17
N TYR A 420 -1.35 -0.39 -34.92
CA TYR A 420 -1.03 -1.80 -35.13
C TYR A 420 -1.68 -2.69 -34.07
N ALA A 421 -1.59 -2.30 -32.79
CA ALA A 421 -2.21 -2.99 -31.67
C ALA A 421 -2.52 -2.03 -30.51
N ARG A 422 -3.49 -2.41 -29.67
CA ARG A 422 -3.84 -1.69 -28.44
C ARG A 422 -3.58 -2.59 -27.25
N ILE A 423 -2.54 -2.30 -26.48
CA ILE A 423 -2.10 -3.10 -25.33
C ILE A 423 -2.63 -2.49 -24.03
N GLY A 424 -2.66 -1.15 -23.95
CA GLY A 424 -2.85 -0.42 -22.69
C GLY A 424 -1.52 -0.20 -21.97
N GLY A 425 -1.56 0.50 -20.83
CA GLY A 425 -0.35 0.90 -20.11
C GLY A 425 0.52 1.84 -20.95
N GLN A 426 1.82 1.92 -20.63
CA GLN A 426 2.80 2.66 -21.44
C GLN A 426 3.80 1.65 -22.03
N PRO A 427 3.83 1.45 -23.36
CA PRO A 427 4.82 0.62 -24.02
C PRO A 427 6.20 1.30 -23.92
N LEU A 428 7.20 0.51 -23.54
CA LEU A 428 8.58 0.92 -23.40
C LEU A 428 9.41 0.13 -24.42
N GLY A 429 10.43 -0.61 -24.01
CA GLY A 429 11.28 -1.39 -24.88
C GLY A 429 10.53 -2.46 -25.68
N MET A 430 10.96 -2.64 -26.92
CA MET A 430 10.34 -3.51 -27.90
C MET A 430 11.36 -4.27 -28.75
N THR A 431 11.02 -5.50 -29.11
CA THR A 431 11.82 -6.25 -30.07
C THR A 431 11.02 -7.34 -30.78
N PHE A 432 11.40 -7.64 -32.02
CA PHE A 432 10.80 -8.73 -32.79
C PHE A 432 11.56 -10.03 -32.56
N ASP A 433 10.81 -11.13 -32.42
CA ASP A 433 11.39 -12.47 -32.51
C ASP A 433 11.60 -12.89 -33.99
N ALA A 434 12.13 -14.11 -34.18
CA ALA A 434 12.36 -14.68 -35.50
C ALA A 434 11.06 -14.98 -36.30
N GLU A 435 9.90 -14.96 -35.62
CA GLU A 435 8.57 -15.24 -36.18
C GLU A 435 7.78 -13.94 -36.45
N TYR A 436 8.39 -12.78 -36.22
CA TYR A 436 7.78 -11.44 -36.29
C TYR A 436 6.65 -11.21 -35.28
N ASN A 437 6.72 -11.87 -34.14
CA ASN A 437 5.96 -11.45 -32.98
C ASN A 437 6.72 -10.31 -32.28
N LEU A 438 6.01 -9.23 -32.00
CA LEU A 438 6.56 -8.07 -31.31
C LEU A 438 6.41 -8.27 -29.81
N TYR A 439 7.51 -8.42 -29.09
CA TYR A 439 7.51 -8.38 -27.63
C TYR A 439 7.64 -6.94 -27.15
N VAL A 440 6.88 -6.61 -26.11
CA VAL A 440 6.72 -5.26 -25.59
C VAL A 440 6.77 -5.29 -24.07
N CYS A 441 7.73 -4.58 -23.49
CA CYS A 441 7.72 -4.24 -22.07
C CYS A 441 6.70 -3.12 -21.84
N VAL A 442 5.79 -3.32 -20.87
CA VAL A 442 4.71 -2.36 -20.58
C VAL A 442 4.77 -1.95 -19.12
N GLY A 443 5.01 -0.66 -18.89
CA GLY A 443 5.01 -0.06 -17.57
C GLY A 443 3.69 -0.29 -16.83
N GLY A 444 3.76 -0.89 -15.65
CA GLY A 444 2.63 -1.24 -14.78
C GLY A 444 1.96 -2.58 -15.10
N MET A 445 2.37 -3.28 -16.17
CA MET A 445 1.66 -4.46 -16.68
C MET A 445 2.55 -5.69 -16.90
N GLY A 446 3.84 -5.53 -17.23
CA GLY A 446 4.77 -6.64 -17.47
C GLY A 446 5.14 -6.81 -18.94
N LEU A 447 5.40 -8.05 -19.37
CA LEU A 447 5.82 -8.38 -20.73
C LEU A 447 4.64 -8.91 -21.55
N TYR A 448 4.43 -8.32 -22.72
CA TYR A 448 3.37 -8.68 -23.68
C TYR A 448 3.97 -9.08 -25.02
N ARG A 449 3.19 -9.85 -25.78
CA ARG A 449 3.49 -10.23 -27.16
C ARG A 449 2.34 -9.81 -28.05
N VAL A 450 2.64 -9.10 -29.13
CA VAL A 450 1.73 -8.86 -30.24
C VAL A 450 2.13 -9.79 -31.37
N THR A 451 1.29 -10.77 -31.64
CA THR A 451 1.54 -11.74 -32.70
C THR A 451 1.42 -11.09 -34.09
N ARG A 452 1.88 -11.79 -35.12
CA ARG A 452 1.77 -11.32 -36.52
C ARG A 452 0.32 -11.10 -36.98
N ASP A 453 -0.65 -11.84 -36.42
CA ASP A 453 -2.09 -11.64 -36.61
C ASP A 453 -2.69 -10.52 -35.73
N ARG A 454 -1.84 -9.73 -35.07
CA ARG A 454 -2.18 -8.57 -34.22
C ARG A 454 -2.92 -8.94 -32.94
N LYS A 455 -2.79 -10.17 -32.48
CA LYS A 455 -3.35 -10.60 -31.20
C LYS A 455 -2.40 -10.20 -30.07
N VAL A 456 -2.93 -9.52 -29.05
CA VAL A 456 -2.19 -9.13 -27.85
C VAL A 456 -2.31 -10.25 -26.82
N GLU A 457 -1.19 -10.77 -26.37
CA GLU A 457 -1.10 -11.85 -25.39
C GLU A 457 -0.17 -11.46 -24.24
N LEU A 458 -0.62 -11.71 -23.01
CA LEU A 458 0.23 -11.58 -21.83
C LEU A 458 1.27 -12.71 -21.85
N VAL A 459 2.55 -12.34 -21.75
CA VAL A 459 3.65 -13.31 -21.62
C VAL A 459 3.92 -13.57 -20.14
N THR A 460 4.14 -12.50 -19.37
CA THR A 460 4.32 -12.59 -17.91
C THR A 460 4.12 -11.24 -17.23
N ASP A 461 3.46 -11.25 -16.07
CA ASP A 461 3.27 -10.09 -15.18
C ASP A 461 3.82 -10.35 -13.76
N GLU A 462 4.36 -11.54 -13.51
CA GLU A 462 4.92 -11.95 -12.23
C GLU A 462 6.28 -12.66 -12.38
N THR A 463 7.04 -12.71 -11.28
CA THR A 463 8.30 -13.44 -11.14
C THR A 463 8.43 -14.02 -9.73
N ASN A 464 9.52 -14.72 -9.45
CA ASN A 464 9.73 -15.33 -8.14
C ASN A 464 9.84 -14.28 -7.01
N ARG A 465 8.97 -14.41 -6.01
CA ARG A 465 8.97 -13.56 -4.81
C ARG A 465 10.22 -13.78 -3.96
N HIS A 466 10.79 -12.71 -3.42
CA HIS A 466 11.83 -12.83 -2.41
C HIS A 466 11.23 -13.07 -1.02
N PHE A 467 11.69 -14.11 -0.32
CA PHE A 467 11.12 -14.55 0.96
C PHE A 467 11.15 -13.46 2.05
N LEU A 468 12.18 -12.60 2.04
CA LEU A 468 12.34 -11.52 3.02
C LEU A 468 11.69 -10.20 2.56
N SER A 469 11.06 -10.16 1.38
CA SER A 469 10.43 -8.92 0.88
C SER A 469 9.12 -8.64 1.60
N ILE A 470 9.02 -7.43 2.16
CA ILE A 470 7.83 -6.94 2.87
C ILE A 470 6.78 -6.49 1.86
N ILE A 471 7.20 -5.75 0.84
CA ILE A 471 6.37 -5.51 -0.35
C ILE A 471 6.26 -6.80 -1.16
N ASP A 472 5.16 -6.91 -1.88
CA ASP A 472 5.05 -7.97 -2.87
C ASP A 472 5.92 -7.61 -4.07
N ASP A 473 7.09 -8.23 -4.15
CA ASP A 473 8.05 -8.04 -5.25
C ASP A 473 7.87 -9.11 -6.34
N SER A 474 6.83 -9.95 -6.28
CA SER A 474 6.56 -10.91 -7.36
C SER A 474 6.00 -10.22 -8.59
N ARG A 475 5.11 -9.23 -8.41
CA ARG A 475 4.49 -8.50 -9.51
C ARG A 475 5.47 -7.55 -10.20
N LEU A 476 5.43 -7.54 -11.53
CA LEU A 476 6.19 -6.60 -12.36
C LEU A 476 5.51 -5.24 -12.37
N ARG A 477 6.26 -4.19 -12.02
CA ARG A 477 5.79 -2.80 -11.96
C ARG A 477 6.31 -1.95 -13.10
N LEU A 478 7.60 -2.05 -13.43
CA LEU A 478 8.22 -1.17 -14.42
C LEU A 478 9.17 -1.97 -15.31
N ALA A 479 8.60 -2.94 -16.04
CA ALA A 479 9.32 -3.62 -17.10
C ALA A 479 9.68 -2.59 -18.17
N ASP A 480 10.96 -2.47 -18.49
CA ASP A 480 11.49 -1.31 -19.23
C ASP A 480 12.02 -1.73 -20.60
N ASP A 481 13.21 -2.32 -20.70
CA ASP A 481 13.82 -2.75 -21.96
C ASP A 481 14.02 -4.28 -22.03
N LEU A 482 14.12 -4.85 -23.23
CA LEU A 482 14.29 -6.29 -23.45
C LEU A 482 15.15 -6.64 -24.66
N ASP A 483 15.75 -7.84 -24.59
CA ASP A 483 16.34 -8.50 -25.74
C ASP A 483 16.10 -10.02 -25.71
N ILE A 484 16.13 -10.65 -26.89
CA ILE A 484 15.81 -12.06 -27.08
C ILE A 484 17.11 -12.85 -27.31
N LEU A 485 17.32 -13.89 -26.50
CA LEU A 485 18.44 -14.80 -26.63
C LEU A 485 18.27 -15.70 -27.87
N PRO A 486 19.37 -16.22 -28.45
CA PRO A 486 19.31 -17.10 -29.61
C PRO A 486 18.46 -18.37 -29.42
N ASP A 487 18.23 -18.80 -28.17
CA ASP A 487 17.42 -19.97 -27.85
C ASP A 487 15.94 -19.66 -27.54
N GLY A 488 15.54 -18.39 -27.71
CA GLY A 488 14.18 -17.87 -27.53
C GLY A 488 13.86 -17.39 -26.11
N ARG A 489 14.76 -17.55 -25.13
CA ARG A 489 14.57 -16.93 -23.80
C ARG A 489 14.63 -15.41 -23.92
N ILE A 490 13.89 -14.72 -23.07
CA ILE A 490 13.80 -13.25 -23.11
C ILE A 490 14.40 -12.72 -21.82
N LEU A 491 15.36 -11.81 -21.94
CA LEU A 491 15.89 -11.05 -20.81
C LEU A 491 15.35 -9.64 -20.89
N PHE A 492 14.85 -9.13 -19.78
CA PHE A 492 14.33 -7.77 -19.71
C PHE A 492 14.65 -7.14 -18.36
N SER A 493 14.77 -5.81 -18.37
CA SER A 493 15.00 -5.01 -17.19
C SER A 493 13.67 -4.64 -16.53
N GLU A 494 13.69 -4.58 -15.20
CA GLU A 494 12.67 -3.88 -14.44
C GLU A 494 13.35 -2.77 -13.64
N ALA A 495 13.05 -1.53 -14.02
CA ALA A 495 13.73 -0.35 -13.50
C ALA A 495 13.52 -0.19 -11.98
N THR A 496 12.32 -0.49 -11.47
CA THR A 496 12.03 -0.46 -10.02
C THR A 496 10.89 -1.37 -9.62
N VAL A 497 11.01 -2.04 -8.47
CA VAL A 497 9.93 -2.84 -7.87
C VAL A 497 9.02 -2.03 -6.93
N ARG A 498 9.29 -0.73 -6.75
CA ARG A 498 8.66 0.11 -5.71
C ARG A 498 7.72 1.18 -6.22
N TYR A 499 7.96 1.69 -7.42
CA TYR A 499 7.22 2.80 -8.01
C TYR A 499 6.60 2.38 -9.34
N GLU A 500 5.52 3.05 -9.72
CA GLU A 500 4.84 2.84 -11.01
C GLU A 500 5.39 3.81 -12.07
N MET A 501 4.98 3.61 -13.33
CA MET A 501 5.40 4.44 -14.47
C MET A 501 5.11 5.94 -14.32
N HIS A 502 4.18 6.38 -13.49
CA HIS A 502 3.93 7.82 -13.27
C HIS A 502 4.71 8.39 -12.08
N GLU A 503 5.33 7.53 -11.26
CA GLU A 503 6.09 7.89 -10.07
C GLU A 503 7.60 7.64 -10.23
N TRP A 504 8.05 7.21 -11.41
CA TRP A 504 9.44 6.84 -11.71
C TRP A 504 10.50 7.88 -11.29
N PRO A 505 10.27 9.23 -11.35
CA PRO A 505 11.28 10.20 -10.91
C PRO A 505 11.59 10.09 -9.40
N THR A 506 10.68 9.50 -8.63
CA THR A 506 10.91 9.22 -7.20
C THR A 506 12.04 8.22 -7.00
N ASP A 507 12.23 7.28 -7.92
CA ASP A 507 13.34 6.32 -7.85
C ASP A 507 14.69 7.01 -8.06
N ALA A 508 14.77 7.99 -8.98
CA ALA A 508 15.94 8.84 -9.17
C ALA A 508 16.30 9.60 -7.88
N LEU A 509 15.29 10.17 -7.22
CA LEU A 509 15.47 10.83 -5.93
C LEU A 509 15.88 9.85 -4.83
N GLU A 510 15.50 8.58 -4.93
CA GLU A 510 15.90 7.57 -3.96
C GLU A 510 17.35 7.11 -4.18
N GLY A 511 17.74 6.88 -5.44
CA GLY A 511 19.08 6.44 -5.83
C GLY A 511 19.49 5.14 -5.15
N ARG A 512 18.54 4.22 -4.99
CA ARG A 512 18.70 2.93 -4.30
C ARG A 512 18.60 1.81 -5.32
N GLY A 513 19.23 0.67 -5.03
CA GLY A 513 19.10 -0.52 -5.85
C GLY A 513 17.71 -1.14 -5.72
N ASN A 514 16.71 -0.62 -6.44
CA ASN A 514 15.34 -1.11 -6.43
C ASN A 514 15.01 -1.95 -7.68
N GLY A 515 15.86 -1.92 -8.70
CA GLY A 515 15.64 -2.61 -9.97
C GLY A 515 16.26 -4.00 -10.04
N ARG A 516 15.94 -4.71 -11.12
CA ARG A 516 16.37 -6.09 -11.37
C ARG A 516 16.40 -6.43 -12.85
N ILE A 517 17.12 -7.51 -13.19
CA ILE A 517 17.00 -8.16 -14.51
C ILE A 517 16.23 -9.46 -14.34
N ILE A 518 15.36 -9.74 -15.31
CA ILE A 518 14.41 -10.84 -15.29
C ILE A 518 14.59 -11.66 -16.57
N MET A 519 14.46 -12.98 -16.43
CA MET A 519 14.53 -13.92 -17.54
C MET A 519 13.19 -14.66 -17.64
N TYR A 520 12.59 -14.64 -18.82
CA TYR A 520 11.44 -15.48 -19.18
C TYR A 520 11.90 -16.63 -20.08
N ASP A 521 11.55 -17.86 -19.69
CA ASP A 521 11.75 -19.06 -20.48
C ASP A 521 10.41 -19.49 -21.11
N PRO A 522 10.21 -19.31 -22.42
CA PRO A 522 8.96 -19.71 -23.10
C PRO A 522 8.74 -21.22 -23.11
N LYS A 523 9.80 -22.05 -23.05
CA LYS A 523 9.68 -23.51 -23.07
C LYS A 523 9.13 -24.04 -21.75
N GLN A 524 9.49 -23.40 -20.64
CA GLN A 524 9.02 -23.76 -19.30
C GLN A 524 7.83 -22.91 -18.84
N ASN A 525 7.48 -21.87 -19.60
CA ASN A 525 6.58 -20.81 -19.20
C ASN A 525 6.91 -20.27 -17.80
N LYS A 526 8.18 -19.92 -17.59
CA LYS A 526 8.71 -19.57 -16.26
C LYS A 526 9.50 -18.27 -16.29
N THR A 527 9.13 -17.37 -15.39
CA THR A 527 9.80 -16.08 -15.17
C THR A 527 10.64 -16.12 -13.90
N THR A 528 11.90 -15.73 -14.01
CA THR A 528 12.85 -15.75 -12.88
C THR A 528 13.68 -14.47 -12.84
N THR A 529 13.79 -13.84 -11.67
CA THR A 529 14.74 -12.76 -11.44
C THR A 529 16.17 -13.29 -11.38
N VAL A 530 17.04 -12.81 -12.27
CA VAL A 530 18.44 -13.24 -12.38
C VAL A 530 19.43 -12.30 -11.69
N LEU A 531 19.12 -11.01 -11.62
CA LEU A 531 19.90 -10.00 -10.87
C LEU A 531 18.96 -9.14 -10.03
N ARG A 532 19.44 -8.65 -8.88
CA ARG A 532 18.67 -7.81 -7.94
C ARG A 532 19.52 -6.65 -7.44
N ASN A 533 18.85 -5.68 -6.83
CA ASN A 533 19.46 -4.50 -6.20
C ASN A 533 20.23 -3.63 -7.20
N LEU A 534 19.72 -3.55 -8.44
CA LEU A 534 20.27 -2.69 -9.48
C LEU A 534 19.69 -1.29 -9.36
N ILE A 535 20.49 -0.28 -9.69
CA ILE A 535 20.10 1.12 -9.61
C ILE A 535 19.50 1.53 -10.96
N PHE A 536 18.18 1.36 -11.07
CA PHE A 536 17.38 1.71 -12.26
C PHE A 536 17.99 1.13 -13.55
N PRO A 537 17.95 -0.21 -13.71
CA PRO A 537 18.41 -0.85 -14.93
C PRO A 537 17.45 -0.54 -16.07
N ASN A 538 17.97 -0.02 -17.17
CA ASN A 538 17.22 0.30 -18.38
C ASN A 538 17.68 -0.61 -19.52
N GLY A 539 18.38 -0.03 -20.49
CA GLY A 539 18.77 -0.68 -21.72
C GLY A 539 19.44 -2.02 -21.54
N ILE A 540 19.03 -3.00 -22.32
CA ILE A 540 19.57 -4.35 -22.30
C ILE A 540 19.80 -4.84 -23.73
N VAL A 541 20.98 -5.40 -23.97
CA VAL A 541 21.31 -6.00 -25.27
C VAL A 541 22.14 -7.25 -25.06
N VAL A 542 21.91 -8.28 -25.87
CA VAL A 542 22.76 -9.45 -25.92
C VAL A 542 24.13 -9.03 -26.45
N ALA A 543 25.20 -9.52 -25.83
CA ALA A 543 26.57 -9.25 -26.25
C ALA A 543 26.95 -10.09 -27.48
N SER A 544 28.09 -9.83 -28.12
CA SER A 544 28.50 -10.55 -29.34
C SER A 544 28.77 -12.05 -29.08
N ASP A 545 29.18 -12.38 -27.85
CA ASP A 545 29.47 -13.75 -27.41
C ASP A 545 28.23 -14.66 -27.26
N LYS A 546 27.01 -14.09 -27.33
CA LYS A 546 25.74 -14.80 -27.12
C LYS A 546 25.62 -15.54 -25.76
N GLN A 547 26.49 -15.24 -24.80
CA GLN A 547 26.54 -15.83 -23.44
C GLN A 547 26.37 -14.79 -22.34
N SER A 548 26.40 -13.51 -22.69
CA SER A 548 26.23 -12.39 -21.78
C SER A 548 25.34 -11.29 -22.38
N ILE A 549 24.86 -10.42 -21.50
CA ILE A 549 24.15 -9.18 -21.86
C ILE A 549 24.98 -7.97 -21.40
N LEU A 550 24.85 -6.87 -22.11
CA LEU A 550 25.19 -5.53 -21.60
C LEU A 550 23.91 -4.88 -21.08
N PHE A 551 24.00 -4.18 -19.96
CA PHE A 551 22.88 -3.41 -19.44
C PHE A 551 23.32 -2.09 -18.82
N ALA A 552 22.46 -1.09 -18.94
CA ALA A 552 22.64 0.24 -18.37
C ALA A 552 22.08 0.33 -16.94
N GLU A 553 22.72 1.10 -16.07
CA GLU A 553 22.12 1.61 -14.82
C GLU A 553 22.06 3.13 -14.88
N SER A 554 20.86 3.69 -15.07
CA SER A 554 20.69 5.11 -15.39
C SER A 554 21.21 6.02 -14.27
N TRP A 555 20.76 5.82 -13.01
CA TRP A 555 21.21 6.69 -11.90
C TRP A 555 22.61 6.38 -11.39
N ASN A 556 23.16 5.21 -11.73
CA ASN A 556 24.55 4.88 -11.42
C ASN A 556 25.52 5.33 -12.53
N CYS A 557 25.00 5.70 -13.71
CA CYS A 557 25.77 6.19 -14.86
C CYS A 557 26.84 5.18 -15.31
N THR A 558 26.46 3.90 -15.37
CA THR A 558 27.35 2.80 -15.73
C THR A 558 26.76 1.85 -16.76
N ILE A 559 27.62 1.25 -17.57
CA ILE A 559 27.30 0.06 -18.37
C ILE A 559 27.99 -1.15 -17.74
N LYS A 560 27.23 -2.22 -17.53
CA LYS A 560 27.70 -3.47 -16.94
C LYS A 560 27.42 -4.63 -17.86
N ARG A 561 28.19 -5.71 -17.68
CA ARG A 561 28.01 -6.97 -18.38
C ARG A 561 27.55 -8.04 -17.41
N TYR A 562 26.52 -8.80 -17.76
CA TYR A 562 26.09 -9.96 -16.99
C TYR A 562 26.21 -11.24 -17.81
N TRP A 563 26.93 -12.21 -17.27
CA TRP A 563 27.12 -13.52 -17.89
C TRP A 563 26.01 -14.47 -17.47
N PHE A 564 25.05 -14.75 -18.34
CA PHE A 564 23.96 -15.70 -18.07
C PHE A 564 24.37 -17.15 -18.39
N GLU A 565 25.38 -17.32 -19.24
CA GLU A 565 25.96 -18.61 -19.64
C GLU A 565 27.49 -18.60 -19.67
N GLY A 566 28.07 -19.76 -20.01
CA GLY A 566 29.52 -19.92 -20.11
C GLY A 566 30.25 -20.06 -18.76
N PRO A 567 31.60 -20.07 -18.78
CA PRO A 567 32.43 -20.29 -17.58
C PRO A 567 32.33 -19.14 -16.56
N LYS A 568 31.86 -17.97 -16.98
CA LYS A 568 31.66 -16.79 -16.13
C LYS A 568 30.21 -16.64 -15.62
N LYS A 569 29.35 -17.63 -15.86
CA LYS A 569 27.93 -17.59 -15.49
C LYS A 569 27.70 -17.06 -14.07
N GLY A 570 26.79 -16.10 -13.93
CA GLY A 570 26.43 -15.44 -12.69
C GLY A 570 27.29 -14.23 -12.32
N LYS A 571 28.39 -13.97 -13.05
CA LYS A 571 29.24 -12.80 -12.78
C LYS A 571 28.71 -11.54 -13.45
N VAL A 572 28.90 -10.42 -12.76
CA VAL A 572 28.68 -9.07 -13.29
C VAL A 572 30.02 -8.35 -13.38
N GLU A 573 30.34 -7.80 -14.54
CA GLU A 573 31.57 -7.05 -14.81
C GLU A 573 31.23 -5.60 -15.17
N MET A 574 32.12 -4.67 -14.84
CA MET A 574 31.97 -3.27 -15.22
C MET A 574 32.56 -3.06 -16.62
N VAL A 575 31.80 -2.43 -17.51
CA VAL A 575 32.26 -2.09 -18.87
C VAL A 575 32.59 -0.60 -18.94
N ILE A 576 31.62 0.25 -18.60
CA ILE A 576 31.81 1.70 -18.55
C ILE A 576 31.46 2.21 -17.14
N PRO A 577 32.42 2.70 -16.35
CA PRO A 577 32.22 3.01 -14.93
C PRO A 577 31.74 4.43 -14.62
N ASN A 578 31.83 5.37 -15.56
CA ASN A 578 31.60 6.80 -15.27
C ASN A 578 31.12 7.57 -16.51
N LEU A 579 29.88 7.31 -16.93
CA LEU A 579 29.27 8.06 -18.03
C LEU A 579 29.03 9.54 -17.64
N PRO A 580 29.11 10.47 -18.61
CA PRO A 580 28.83 11.88 -18.38
C PRO A 580 27.32 12.17 -18.27
N GLY A 581 26.47 11.22 -18.68
CA GLY A 581 25.01 11.31 -18.61
C GLY A 581 24.36 10.04 -18.07
N TYR A 582 23.03 10.04 -18.06
CA TYR A 582 22.19 8.94 -17.60
C TYR A 582 21.91 7.99 -18.77
N PRO A 583 22.49 6.78 -18.79
CA PRO A 583 22.26 5.83 -19.88
C PRO A 583 20.84 5.28 -19.90
N ASP A 584 20.38 4.95 -21.09
CA ASP A 584 19.06 4.36 -21.36
C ASP A 584 19.21 3.13 -22.28
N ASN A 585 18.37 2.96 -23.31
CA ASN A 585 18.40 1.79 -24.20
C ASN A 585 19.75 1.59 -24.88
N ILE A 586 20.10 0.32 -25.08
CA ILE A 586 21.32 -0.12 -25.76
C ILE A 586 20.89 -0.98 -26.94
N ASN A 587 21.37 -0.68 -28.14
CA ASN A 587 21.05 -1.45 -29.33
C ASN A 587 22.31 -1.75 -30.15
N ARG A 588 22.29 -2.84 -30.92
CA ARG A 588 23.43 -3.20 -31.78
C ARG A 588 23.55 -2.22 -32.95
N ALA A 589 24.79 -1.94 -33.33
CA ALA A 589 25.15 -1.25 -34.55
C ALA A 589 25.48 -2.25 -35.66
N SER A 590 25.46 -1.80 -36.92
CA SER A 590 25.75 -2.68 -38.08
C SER A 590 27.19 -3.19 -38.13
N ASP A 591 28.13 -2.45 -37.54
CA ASP A 591 29.56 -2.77 -37.50
C ASP A 591 29.95 -3.70 -36.32
N GLY A 592 28.96 -4.26 -35.63
CA GLY A 592 29.16 -5.16 -34.49
C GLY A 592 29.40 -4.46 -33.14
N ASN A 593 29.39 -3.12 -33.12
CA ASN A 593 29.46 -2.32 -31.90
C ASN A 593 28.05 -2.03 -31.35
N TYR A 594 27.95 -1.12 -30.37
CA TYR A 594 26.70 -0.80 -29.68
C TYR A 594 26.41 0.70 -29.70
N TRP A 595 25.15 1.04 -29.91
CA TRP A 595 24.59 2.36 -29.67
C TRP A 595 23.99 2.42 -28.26
N LEU A 596 24.09 3.58 -27.63
CA LEU A 596 23.60 3.85 -26.29
C LEU A 596 22.89 5.21 -26.25
N ALA A 597 21.69 5.24 -25.68
CA ALA A 597 20.96 6.48 -25.46
C ALA A 597 21.45 7.10 -24.16
N ILE A 598 21.57 8.42 -24.16
CA ILE A 598 21.81 9.20 -22.96
C ILE A 598 20.59 10.13 -22.80
N MET A 599 19.67 9.75 -21.92
CA MET A 599 18.41 10.47 -21.67
C MET A 599 18.61 11.86 -21.04
N GLY A 600 19.82 12.15 -20.57
CA GLY A 600 20.15 13.42 -19.94
C GLY A 600 21.58 13.47 -19.44
N MET A 601 22.04 14.67 -19.10
CA MET A 601 23.41 14.92 -18.66
C MET A 601 23.51 15.07 -17.15
N ARG A 602 24.60 14.59 -16.57
CA ARG A 602 24.85 14.79 -15.15
C ARG A 602 25.11 16.26 -14.85
N SER A 603 24.60 16.70 -13.71
CA SER A 603 24.91 18.02 -13.18
C SER A 603 25.63 17.90 -11.83
N GLN A 604 26.60 18.77 -11.58
CA GLN A 604 27.33 18.78 -10.31
C GLN A 604 26.40 18.96 -9.10
N VAL A 605 25.32 19.73 -9.28
CA VAL A 605 24.32 19.99 -8.25
C VAL A 605 23.53 18.72 -7.94
N PHE A 606 23.07 17.99 -8.96
CA PHE A 606 22.35 16.74 -8.77
C PHE A 606 23.24 15.65 -8.15
N ASP A 607 24.48 15.49 -8.63
CA ASP A 607 25.47 14.55 -8.06
C ASP A 607 25.77 14.85 -6.59
N LEU A 608 25.89 16.13 -6.23
CA LEU A 608 26.06 16.55 -4.83
C LEU A 608 24.85 16.16 -3.98
N SER A 609 23.64 16.28 -4.53
CA SER A 609 22.40 15.89 -3.85
C SER A 609 22.35 14.37 -3.57
N MET A 610 22.91 13.55 -4.48
CA MET A 610 23.01 12.09 -4.29
C MET A 610 23.86 11.72 -3.08
N ARG A 611 24.86 12.54 -2.75
CA ARG A 611 25.69 12.41 -1.53
C ARG A 611 24.99 12.90 -0.24
N LYS A 612 23.80 13.50 -0.35
CA LYS A 612 23.06 14.13 0.75
C LYS A 612 21.63 13.54 0.89
N PRO A 613 21.48 12.27 1.34
CA PRO A 613 20.17 11.66 1.55
C PRO A 613 19.20 12.47 2.42
N GLY A 614 19.72 13.12 3.49
CA GLY A 614 18.89 13.97 4.35
C GLY A 614 18.37 15.25 3.68
N PHE A 615 19.06 15.75 2.65
CA PHE A 615 18.57 16.86 1.83
C PHE A 615 17.42 16.37 0.94
N ARG A 616 17.64 15.30 0.16
CA ARG A 616 16.60 14.69 -0.69
C ARG A 616 15.36 14.27 0.10
N ARG A 617 15.55 13.73 1.31
CA ARG A 617 14.44 13.39 2.21
C ARG A 617 13.66 14.62 2.70
N ARG A 618 14.30 15.76 2.93
CA ARG A 618 13.56 16.99 3.28
C ARG A 618 12.84 17.55 2.06
N MET A 619 13.48 17.52 0.90
CA MET A 619 12.90 17.94 -0.38
C MET A 619 11.61 17.18 -0.66
N SER A 620 11.63 15.83 -0.59
CA SER A 620 10.43 15.01 -0.79
C SER A 620 9.33 15.21 0.26
N LYS A 621 9.65 15.78 1.43
CA LYS A 621 8.69 16.06 2.53
C LYS A 621 8.06 17.45 2.44
N GLN A 622 8.79 18.42 1.89
CA GLN A 622 8.48 19.84 2.02
C GLN A 622 8.10 20.49 0.69
N LEU A 623 8.56 19.94 -0.44
CA LEU A 623 8.34 20.51 -1.76
C LEU A 623 7.45 19.60 -2.62
N PRO A 624 6.54 20.18 -3.42
CA PRO A 624 5.87 19.49 -4.52
C PRO A 624 6.87 18.82 -5.47
N GLY A 625 6.44 17.75 -6.15
CA GLY A 625 7.31 16.92 -7.01
C GLY A 625 7.92 17.67 -8.20
N ASP A 626 7.17 18.63 -8.74
CA ASP A 626 7.56 19.55 -9.82
C ASP A 626 8.59 20.59 -9.40
N GLU A 627 8.80 20.79 -8.09
CA GLU A 627 9.83 21.68 -7.54
C GLU A 627 11.09 20.93 -7.07
N TRP A 628 11.16 19.63 -7.30
CA TRP A 628 12.34 18.85 -6.90
C TRP A 628 13.55 19.18 -7.77
N LEU A 629 14.72 19.15 -7.14
CA LEU A 629 15.98 19.08 -7.89
C LEU A 629 15.99 17.77 -8.70
N ALA A 630 15.92 17.89 -10.01
CA ALA A 630 15.82 16.78 -10.96
C ALA A 630 17.10 16.63 -11.81
N PRO A 631 17.33 15.44 -12.40
CA PRO A 631 18.36 15.24 -13.41
C PRO A 631 18.15 16.18 -14.62
N ASN A 632 19.24 16.61 -15.28
CA ASN A 632 19.14 17.44 -16.49
C ASN A 632 18.81 16.57 -17.71
N ILE A 633 17.53 16.46 -18.05
CA ILE A 633 17.00 15.62 -19.14
C ILE A 633 16.70 16.39 -20.44
N ASN A 634 17.11 17.66 -20.53
CA ASN A 634 16.80 18.53 -21.67
C ASN A 634 17.87 18.52 -22.77
N ILE A 635 18.62 17.42 -22.91
CA ILE A 635 19.70 17.28 -23.89
C ILE A 635 19.56 15.92 -24.57
N GLY A 636 19.68 15.88 -25.90
CA GLY A 636 19.75 14.64 -26.67
C GLY A 636 21.19 14.23 -26.89
N CYS A 637 21.55 13.00 -26.52
CA CYS A 637 22.87 12.45 -26.78
C CYS A 637 22.78 10.95 -27.08
N ILE A 638 23.49 10.51 -28.12
CA ILE A 638 23.65 9.10 -28.49
C ILE A 638 25.15 8.82 -28.56
N VAL A 639 25.57 7.69 -27.97
CA VAL A 639 26.97 7.28 -27.91
C VAL A 639 27.13 5.94 -28.62
N LYS A 640 28.17 5.81 -29.44
CA LYS A 640 28.64 4.53 -29.97
C LYS A 640 29.82 4.03 -29.16
N PHE A 641 29.80 2.78 -28.75
CA PHE A 641 30.91 2.18 -27.99
C PHE A 641 31.14 0.73 -28.40
N ASN A 642 32.37 0.26 -28.21
CA ASN A 642 32.72 -1.14 -28.46
C ASN A 642 32.55 -2.01 -27.20
N GLU A 643 32.73 -3.32 -27.37
CA GLU A 643 32.52 -4.29 -26.29
C GLU A 643 33.54 -4.18 -25.13
N ALA A 644 34.65 -3.48 -25.33
CA ALA A 644 35.62 -3.15 -24.29
C ALA A 644 35.23 -1.87 -23.50
N GLY A 645 34.22 -1.13 -23.95
CA GLY A 645 33.76 0.12 -23.35
C GLY A 645 34.46 1.38 -23.90
N GLU A 646 35.19 1.25 -25.00
CA GLU A 646 35.82 2.40 -25.67
C GLU A 646 34.76 3.14 -26.51
N ILE A 647 34.77 4.47 -26.43
CA ILE A 647 33.83 5.31 -27.16
C ILE A 647 34.35 5.54 -28.57
N LEU A 648 33.49 5.33 -29.55
CA LEU A 648 33.83 5.37 -30.97
C LEU A 648 33.24 6.59 -31.68
N ASP A 649 32.03 6.98 -31.32
CA ASP A 649 31.34 8.13 -31.90
C ASP A 649 30.32 8.69 -30.90
N VAL A 650 29.99 9.97 -31.02
CA VAL A 650 28.97 10.63 -30.21
C VAL A 650 28.17 11.59 -31.07
N LEU A 651 26.85 11.58 -30.89
CA LEU A 651 25.89 12.43 -31.59
C LEU A 651 25.14 13.30 -30.57
N TRP A 652 25.06 14.59 -30.83
CA TRP A 652 24.47 15.56 -29.91
C TRP A 652 23.35 16.40 -30.55
N ASP A 653 22.27 16.61 -29.78
CA ASP A 653 21.33 17.74 -29.89
C ASP A 653 21.46 18.54 -28.59
N ARG A 654 22.39 19.51 -28.59
CA ARG A 654 22.76 20.24 -27.38
C ARG A 654 21.66 21.20 -26.92
N GLN A 655 20.89 21.73 -27.86
CA GLN A 655 19.80 22.64 -27.57
C GLN A 655 18.52 21.89 -27.17
N GLY A 656 18.44 20.58 -27.45
CA GLY A 656 17.29 19.74 -27.16
C GLY A 656 16.04 20.19 -27.92
N ILE A 657 16.21 20.77 -29.11
CA ILE A 657 15.10 21.35 -29.89
C ILE A 657 14.32 20.24 -30.61
N ASN A 658 15.03 19.25 -31.15
CA ASN A 658 14.40 18.20 -31.95
C ASN A 658 14.10 16.99 -31.09
N HIS A 659 15.07 16.55 -30.29
CA HIS A 659 14.99 15.31 -29.52
C HIS A 659 15.58 15.50 -28.12
N PRO A 660 14.90 16.25 -27.22
CA PRO A 660 15.24 16.19 -25.81
C PRO A 660 14.96 14.77 -25.27
N MET A 661 15.68 14.36 -24.22
CA MET A 661 15.49 13.08 -23.54
C MET A 661 15.39 11.89 -24.51
N ILE A 662 16.47 11.63 -25.25
CA ILE A 662 16.56 10.45 -26.13
C ILE A 662 16.62 9.20 -25.24
N THR A 663 15.64 8.31 -25.39
CA THR A 663 15.56 7.07 -24.61
C THR A 663 15.95 5.85 -25.44
N SER A 664 15.84 5.92 -26.77
CA SER A 664 16.17 4.81 -27.67
C SER A 664 16.75 5.25 -29.02
N MET A 665 17.45 4.32 -29.66
CA MET A 665 17.83 4.45 -31.06
C MET A 665 17.93 3.08 -31.74
N ARG A 666 17.61 3.03 -33.04
CA ARG A 666 17.68 1.79 -33.82
C ARG A 666 18.39 2.06 -35.13
N GLU A 667 19.50 1.40 -35.38
CA GLU A 667 20.13 1.42 -36.69
C GLU A 667 19.40 0.47 -37.63
N HIS A 668 19.11 0.91 -38.86
CA HIS A 668 18.45 0.09 -39.88
C HIS A 668 18.76 0.63 -41.27
N LYS A 669 19.34 -0.20 -42.14
CA LYS A 669 19.69 0.10 -43.54
C LYS A 669 20.39 1.45 -43.74
N GLY A 670 21.44 1.69 -42.95
CA GLY A 670 22.23 2.92 -43.01
C GLY A 670 21.57 4.17 -42.42
N TYR A 671 20.45 4.04 -41.69
CA TYR A 671 19.81 5.12 -40.96
C TYR A 671 19.73 4.81 -39.47
N LEU A 672 19.82 5.84 -38.64
CA LEU A 672 19.57 5.79 -37.21
C LEU A 672 18.21 6.41 -36.90
N TYR A 673 17.29 5.62 -36.35
CA TYR A 673 15.98 6.05 -35.90
C TYR A 673 16.04 6.37 -34.41
N ILE A 674 15.42 7.47 -33.97
CA ILE A 674 15.62 8.04 -32.63
C ILE A 674 14.27 8.21 -31.93
N GLY A 675 14.09 7.55 -30.79
CA GLY A 675 12.92 7.65 -29.93
C GLY A 675 13.18 8.47 -28.66
N GLY A 676 12.09 8.87 -27.99
CA GLY A 676 12.16 9.61 -26.74
C GLY A 676 10.80 9.67 -26.04
N ILE A 677 10.78 9.32 -24.76
CA ILE A 677 9.55 9.20 -23.96
C ILE A 677 8.81 10.53 -23.70
N THR A 678 9.47 11.67 -23.89
CA THR A 678 8.84 13.00 -23.79
C THR A 678 8.63 13.66 -25.16
N ASN A 679 8.99 12.96 -26.23
CA ASN A 679 8.93 13.49 -27.59
C ASN A 679 7.56 13.25 -28.23
N ASN A 680 7.25 14.06 -29.23
CA ASN A 680 6.04 13.95 -30.05
C ASN A 680 6.38 13.67 -31.53
N ARG A 681 7.54 13.06 -31.76
CA ARG A 681 8.12 12.80 -33.08
C ARG A 681 9.21 11.74 -32.97
N ILE A 682 9.56 11.13 -34.10
CA ILE A 682 10.69 10.20 -34.24
C ILE A 682 11.73 10.87 -35.15
N GLY A 683 13.00 10.79 -34.76
CA GLY A 683 14.11 11.30 -35.57
C GLY A 683 14.65 10.24 -36.51
N ARG A 684 15.14 10.64 -37.68
CA ARG A 684 15.85 9.76 -38.61
C ARG A 684 17.09 10.47 -39.14
N LEU A 685 18.25 9.85 -38.94
CA LEU A 685 19.55 10.37 -39.36
C LEU A 685 20.19 9.39 -40.36
N LYS A 686 20.70 9.87 -41.49
CA LYS A 686 21.54 9.06 -42.38
C LYS A 686 22.93 8.95 -41.77
N LEU A 687 23.48 7.74 -41.74
CA LEU A 687 24.84 7.48 -41.28
C LEU A 687 25.77 7.35 -42.49
N ASP A 688 26.96 7.95 -42.40
CA ASP A 688 27.92 8.00 -43.51
C ASP A 688 28.60 6.64 -43.78
N ASP A 689 28.90 5.87 -42.73
CA ASP A 689 29.69 4.62 -42.78
C ASP A 689 28.90 3.37 -42.31
N ALA A 690 27.58 3.37 -42.46
CA ALA A 690 26.72 2.28 -41.98
C ALA A 690 26.34 1.29 -43.09
N ASP A 691 26.17 0.01 -42.72
CA ASP A 691 25.73 -1.03 -43.65
C ASP A 691 24.28 -0.80 -44.09
N GLU A 692 24.09 -0.55 -45.39
CA GLU A 692 22.77 -0.33 -46.00
C GLU A 692 21.92 -1.60 -46.07
N THR A 693 22.53 -2.77 -45.83
CA THR A 693 21.83 -4.07 -45.79
C THR A 693 21.48 -4.52 -44.38
N TYR A 694 21.92 -3.79 -43.35
CA TYR A 694 21.67 -4.16 -41.96
C TYR A 694 20.19 -4.03 -41.58
N VAL A 695 19.61 -5.13 -41.08
CA VAL A 695 18.22 -5.20 -40.63
C VAL A 695 18.21 -5.44 -39.12
N SER A 696 17.64 -4.50 -38.38
CA SER A 696 17.53 -4.56 -36.91
C SER A 696 16.45 -5.50 -36.37
N SER A 697 15.58 -6.06 -37.21
CA SER A 697 14.61 -7.09 -36.81
C SER A 697 15.17 -8.51 -36.95
N GLY A 698 15.24 -9.23 -35.84
CA GLY A 698 15.03 -10.68 -35.71
C GLY A 698 15.95 -11.64 -36.47
N LYS A 699 15.89 -11.71 -37.80
CA LYS A 699 16.51 -12.80 -38.58
C LYS A 699 18.03 -12.87 -38.44
N TYR A 700 18.71 -11.75 -38.24
CA TYR A 700 20.18 -11.69 -38.14
C TYR A 700 20.72 -11.77 -36.70
N HIS A 701 19.86 -11.86 -35.68
CA HIS A 701 20.28 -12.15 -34.29
C HIS A 701 20.40 -13.65 -34.00
N VAL A 702 19.85 -14.51 -34.87
CA VAL A 702 19.78 -15.97 -34.69
C VAL A 702 20.51 -16.74 -35.80
N GLY A 703 21.31 -16.06 -36.62
CA GLY A 703 22.28 -16.69 -37.54
C GLY A 703 23.51 -17.24 -36.83
#